data_AF-A0A316DSY0-F1
#
_entry.id   AF-A0A316DSY0-F1
#
_cell.length_a   1.000
_cell.length_b   1.000
_cell.length_c   1.000
_cell.angle_alpha   90.00
_cell.angle_beta   90.00
_cell.angle_gamma   90.00
#
_symmetry.space_group_name_H-M   'P 1'
#
loop_
_entity.id
_entity.type
_entity.pdbx_description
1 polymer ?
#
loop_
_entity_poly.entity_id
_entity_poly.type
_entity_poly.pdbx_seq_one_letter_code
_entity_poly.pdbx_strand_id
1 'polypeptide(L)'
;MLSNFLKKHSLILLVGIPIILLLIFSVFSNSEDEIEQGDFVKYYNELPQKYTAIFNKIKKDSTNFFCTILEEYGNRELIIFKKAPVNQLLKTDFIITVFPETDNYLSKPLRLNLVNDAVIFNYENVTYGFHRISLPFINTEKLEVKRKVLNKHQKKWDTLIQTPFKTTLKPDIYIGESKGFDKLSNPYFSLFTDLLKLRGIRFLPYSYVFKNDSLYQTKPEVEKYFLEEKLTLGKIQKPVLFWEALNAKNKNLLELIQFSGENKGQAMTLIQDLITEEKEISEVFNLEKTAQYFAIKDLFISRCNEYVYFLYNSTNKLLEPYFVHSECLGKVSDFIEKPLIHDINFIDFYLSELDKLTNLDIKTDLLNNNTTFEEELSFINSYHPDLIFDIDVLNINQRIIFQNINDTQAIKPEVISVDKNKMILSILNLSKYPVNIIGLNHEKKKSITLLNSNKQILSGKKDTIIINLPRSFENLFVSKKTKEVGFKLYKHIYDLYISYSIVGINNTLYSSILPYQEKEEVTQDIFRDSINISDRNDIVIYNKKNIITFKEKNITISTPLIIPNNHTFVIKEGTIIDVVEGGKIISHSPIKFNGTKENPIVIRSSDKKGQGILVLSEDQPNIVNYTIFDYLTNLEHGFWNVTGAVTFYESPVTLNNVTVSNNRCEDALNIIRTTFEMRNCTLSNTQSDAFDGDFVVGTIKDSKFINLGNDAIDVSGSDINIFNVQISEAGDKGLSAGEDSKMTVKNVYISTSEIAVAGKDLSVINIDKLFIENTKLAFTAFQKKPEFGPSNITAIDVKMENVEIKYLVESTSSLLMEGVKVETSQNVKDRMYGAEFGISSDETRNKQYNN
;
A
#
# COMPACT_ATOMS: atom_id res chain seq x y z
N MET A 1 -51.71 48.95 -4.02
CA MET A 1 -52.12 47.95 -3.00
C MET A 1 -51.13 46.80 -2.85
N LEU A 2 -50.69 46.15 -3.94
CA LEU A 2 -49.77 44.99 -3.87
C LEU A 2 -48.41 45.30 -3.19
N SER A 3 -47.86 46.49 -3.42
CA SER A 3 -46.61 46.95 -2.79
C SER A 3 -46.70 47.14 -1.26
N ASN A 4 -47.86 47.59 -0.76
CA ASN A 4 -48.09 47.73 0.68
C ASN A 4 -48.43 46.39 1.35
N PHE A 5 -49.01 45.44 0.61
CA PHE A 5 -49.20 44.06 1.08
C PHE A 5 -47.84 43.34 1.26
N LEU A 6 -46.95 43.47 0.27
CA LEU A 6 -45.61 42.87 0.31
C LEU A 6 -44.70 43.47 1.39
N LYS A 7 -44.81 44.78 1.70
CA LYS A 7 -44.07 45.39 2.82
C LYS A 7 -44.59 45.00 4.20
N LYS A 8 -45.89 44.75 4.35
CA LYS A 8 -46.50 44.42 5.65
C LYS A 8 -46.36 42.95 6.03
N HIS A 9 -46.12 42.07 5.06
CA HIS A 9 -46.02 40.62 5.25
C HIS A 9 -44.68 40.02 4.81
N SER A 10 -43.67 40.86 4.55
CA SER A 10 -42.34 40.40 4.13
C SER A 10 -41.73 39.45 5.16
N LEU A 11 -41.87 39.71 6.46
CA LEU A 11 -41.33 38.83 7.51
C LEU A 11 -42.06 37.48 7.58
N ILE A 12 -43.38 37.46 7.33
CA ILE A 12 -44.19 36.23 7.29
C ILE A 12 -43.88 35.42 6.02
N LEU A 13 -43.58 36.07 4.91
CA LEU A 13 -43.15 35.39 3.68
C LEU A 13 -41.68 34.93 3.75
N LEU A 14 -40.77 35.72 4.34
CA LEU A 14 -39.34 35.37 4.43
C LEU A 14 -39.05 34.30 5.50
N VAL A 15 -39.84 34.25 6.58
CA VAL A 15 -39.61 33.35 7.71
C VAL A 15 -40.69 32.25 7.77
N GLY A 16 -41.94 32.59 7.45
CA GLY A 16 -43.04 31.64 7.45
C GLY A 16 -42.99 30.65 6.30
N ILE A 17 -42.55 31.02 5.09
CA ILE A 17 -42.40 30.06 3.99
C ILE A 17 -41.30 29.03 4.30
N PRO A 18 -40.09 29.41 4.77
CA PRO A 18 -39.09 28.43 5.17
C PRO A 18 -39.52 27.57 6.35
N ILE A 19 -40.24 28.10 7.35
CA ILE A 19 -40.74 27.33 8.49
C ILE A 19 -41.89 26.40 8.08
N ILE A 20 -42.77 26.82 7.17
CA ILE A 20 -43.81 25.97 6.59
C ILE A 20 -43.18 24.92 5.68
N LEU A 21 -42.14 25.24 4.90
CA LEU A 21 -41.36 24.27 4.14
C LEU A 21 -40.58 23.33 5.06
N LEU A 22 -40.08 23.77 6.22
CA LEU A 22 -39.43 22.93 7.23
C LEU A 22 -40.43 22.04 7.95
N LEU A 23 -41.64 22.54 8.23
CA LEU A 23 -42.74 21.78 8.81
C LEU A 23 -43.28 20.77 7.80
N ILE A 24 -43.47 21.17 6.54
CA ILE A 24 -43.82 20.29 5.43
C ILE A 24 -42.70 19.26 5.22
N PHE A 25 -41.42 19.65 5.19
CA PHE A 25 -40.31 18.68 5.16
C PHE A 25 -40.30 17.78 6.39
N SER A 26 -40.65 18.25 7.59
CA SER A 26 -40.72 17.41 8.80
C SER A 26 -41.95 16.50 8.86
N VAL A 27 -43.02 16.87 8.17
CA VAL A 27 -44.27 16.09 8.05
C VAL A 27 -44.19 15.11 6.87
N PHE A 28 -43.46 15.46 5.81
CA PHE A 28 -43.16 14.59 4.67
C PHE A 28 -41.84 13.79 4.82
N SER A 29 -41.01 14.06 5.84
CA SER A 29 -39.86 13.20 6.21
C SER A 29 -40.23 12.09 7.18
N ASN A 30 -41.51 11.94 7.53
CA ASN A 30 -42.03 10.83 8.33
C ASN A 30 -42.73 9.77 7.48
N SER A 31 -42.18 9.49 6.29
CA SER A 31 -42.46 8.28 5.54
C SER A 31 -41.20 7.40 5.47
N GLU A 32 -40.72 6.94 6.62
CA GLU A 32 -39.78 5.81 6.68
C GLU A 32 -40.56 4.50 6.44
N ASP A 33 -40.83 4.22 5.17
CA ASP A 33 -41.01 2.87 4.60
C ASP A 33 -41.14 2.93 3.06
N GLU A 34 -40.49 3.88 2.37
CA GLU A 34 -40.01 3.61 1.02
C GLU A 34 -38.58 3.08 1.11
N ILE A 35 -38.45 1.85 0.66
CA ILE A 35 -37.31 0.97 0.86
C ILE A 35 -36.16 1.47 -0.04
N GLU A 36 -35.16 2.15 0.52
CA GLU A 36 -33.81 2.13 -0.07
C GLU A 36 -33.25 0.71 0.13
N GLN A 37 -33.43 -0.14 -0.86
CA GLN A 37 -32.71 -1.41 -0.95
C GLN A 37 -31.24 -1.08 -1.20
N GLY A 38 -30.35 -1.55 -0.32
CA GLY A 38 -28.92 -1.48 -0.59
C GLY A 38 -28.59 -2.28 -1.85
N ASP A 39 -28.15 -1.59 -2.90
CA ASP A 39 -27.75 -2.20 -4.16
C ASP A 39 -26.54 -3.12 -3.98
N PHE A 40 -26.41 -4.10 -4.88
CA PHE A 40 -25.26 -4.99 -4.94
C PHE A 40 -23.98 -4.19 -5.20
N VAL A 41 -23.00 -4.30 -4.30
CA VAL A 41 -21.68 -3.67 -4.44
C VAL A 41 -20.63 -4.74 -4.72
N LYS A 42 -20.08 -4.74 -5.93
CA LYS A 42 -19.11 -5.73 -6.42
C LYS A 42 -17.82 -5.83 -5.59
N TYR A 43 -17.54 -4.84 -4.74
CA TYR A 43 -16.32 -4.74 -3.94
C TYR A 43 -16.37 -5.49 -2.60
N TYR A 44 -17.53 -6.01 -2.18
CA TYR A 44 -17.61 -6.81 -0.94
C TYR A 44 -17.17 -8.27 -1.16
N ASN A 45 -16.58 -8.85 -0.10
CA ASN A 45 -16.10 -10.23 -0.09
C ASN A 45 -17.24 -11.23 -0.38
N GLU A 46 -16.93 -12.34 -1.06
CA GLU A 46 -17.89 -13.43 -1.22
C GLU A 46 -18.20 -14.12 0.12
N LEU A 47 -19.42 -14.65 0.24
CA LEU A 47 -19.84 -15.40 1.41
C LEU A 47 -18.98 -16.67 1.58
N PRO A 48 -18.35 -16.88 2.75
CA PRO A 48 -17.55 -18.07 3.02
C PRO A 48 -18.32 -19.37 2.79
N GLN A 49 -17.67 -20.39 2.20
CA GLN A 49 -18.29 -21.68 1.88
C GLN A 49 -18.98 -22.35 3.08
N LYS A 50 -18.46 -22.19 4.30
CA LYS A 50 -19.10 -22.73 5.53
C LYS A 50 -20.53 -22.21 5.75
N TYR A 51 -20.88 -21.05 5.19
CA TYR A 51 -22.21 -20.45 5.33
C TYR A 51 -23.10 -20.65 4.10
N THR A 52 -22.54 -21.03 2.94
CA THR A 52 -23.31 -21.22 1.69
C THR A 52 -24.28 -22.41 1.80
N ALA A 53 -23.86 -23.49 2.44
CA ALA A 53 -24.70 -24.67 2.68
C ALA A 53 -25.93 -24.36 3.54
N ILE A 54 -25.81 -23.39 4.45
CA ILE A 54 -26.91 -22.93 5.30
C ILE A 54 -27.83 -21.99 4.51
N PHE A 55 -27.25 -21.11 3.69
CA PHE A 55 -27.99 -20.20 2.82
C PHE A 55 -28.94 -20.90 1.86
N ASN A 56 -28.52 -22.04 1.31
CA ASN A 56 -29.35 -22.87 0.43
C ASN A 56 -30.61 -23.43 1.12
N LYS A 57 -30.63 -23.50 2.46
CA LYS A 57 -31.77 -24.01 3.25
C LYS A 57 -32.76 -22.91 3.65
N ILE A 58 -32.41 -21.63 3.50
CA ILE A 58 -33.25 -20.50 3.91
C ILE A 58 -34.12 -20.04 2.72
N LYS A 59 -35.45 -20.03 2.86
CA LYS A 59 -36.37 -19.48 1.84
C LYS A 59 -36.12 -17.97 1.67
N LYS A 60 -35.79 -17.56 0.43
CA LYS A 60 -35.14 -16.30 0.01
C LYS A 60 -35.91 -14.97 0.17
N ASP A 61 -37.08 -14.93 0.82
CA ASP A 61 -37.91 -13.72 0.89
C ASP A 61 -38.31 -13.32 2.31
N SER A 62 -37.48 -12.50 2.95
CA SER A 62 -38.00 -11.58 3.95
C SER A 62 -37.26 -10.26 3.91
N THR A 63 -38.04 -9.20 4.10
CA THR A 63 -37.58 -7.84 4.33
C THR A 63 -36.91 -7.66 5.70
N ASN A 64 -36.96 -8.67 6.58
CA ASN A 64 -36.50 -8.62 7.96
C ASN A 64 -35.21 -9.42 8.21
N PHE A 65 -34.73 -9.40 9.46
CA PHE A 65 -33.61 -10.23 9.90
C PHE A 65 -34.00 -11.72 9.92
N PHE A 66 -33.00 -12.57 9.73
CA PHE A 66 -33.10 -14.01 9.85
C PHE A 66 -31.98 -14.54 10.73
N CYS A 67 -32.18 -15.68 11.37
CA CYS A 67 -31.11 -16.31 12.14
C CYS A 67 -31.09 -17.82 11.93
N THR A 68 -29.90 -18.40 12.11
CA THR A 68 -29.66 -19.84 12.06
C THR A 68 -28.57 -20.20 13.04
N ILE A 69 -28.49 -21.49 13.36
CA ILE A 69 -27.43 -22.07 14.18
C ILE A 69 -26.51 -22.89 13.29
N LEU A 70 -25.21 -22.81 13.57
CA LEU A 70 -24.19 -23.71 13.05
C LEU A 70 -23.55 -24.43 14.25
N GLU A 71 -23.51 -25.76 14.20
CA GLU A 71 -22.91 -26.60 15.24
C GLU A 71 -21.94 -27.59 14.61
N GLU A 72 -20.65 -27.43 14.92
CA GLU A 72 -19.57 -28.29 14.43
C GLU A 72 -18.49 -28.42 15.51
N TYR A 73 -18.10 -29.65 15.86
CA TYR A 73 -16.93 -29.95 16.71
C TYR A 73 -16.84 -29.14 18.03
N GLY A 74 -17.89 -29.19 18.84
CA GLY A 74 -17.99 -28.43 20.10
C GLY A 74 -18.20 -26.92 19.96
N ASN A 75 -18.20 -26.38 18.74
CA ASN A 75 -18.47 -24.97 18.46
C ASN A 75 -19.93 -24.79 18.04
N ARG A 76 -20.68 -23.99 18.81
CA ARG A 76 -22.05 -23.58 18.51
C ARG A 76 -22.08 -22.09 18.24
N GLU A 77 -22.53 -21.70 17.06
CA GLU A 77 -22.60 -20.29 16.66
C GLU A 77 -24.02 -19.91 16.24
N LEU A 78 -24.49 -18.76 16.73
CA LEU A 78 -25.65 -18.08 16.19
C LEU A 78 -25.20 -17.10 15.12
N ILE A 79 -25.87 -17.20 13.99
CA ILE A 79 -25.68 -16.32 12.84
C ILE A 79 -26.98 -15.56 12.60
N ILE A 80 -26.89 -14.25 12.41
CA ILE A 80 -28.01 -13.37 12.09
C ILE A 80 -27.72 -12.65 10.76
N PHE A 81 -28.65 -12.73 9.82
CA PHE A 81 -28.54 -12.16 8.49
C PHE A 81 -29.52 -11.01 8.27
N LYS A 82 -29.10 -10.03 7.47
CA LYS A 82 -29.99 -9.05 6.84
C LYS A 82 -29.68 -8.96 5.35
N LYS A 83 -30.67 -9.24 4.51
CA LYS A 83 -30.62 -8.98 3.06
C LYS A 83 -30.68 -7.48 2.80
N ALA A 84 -29.80 -6.99 1.92
CA ALA A 84 -29.70 -5.59 1.50
C ALA A 84 -29.80 -4.61 2.69
N PRO A 85 -28.89 -4.70 3.67
CA PRO A 85 -28.96 -3.87 4.86
C PRO A 85 -28.61 -2.41 4.54
N VAL A 86 -29.35 -1.47 5.09
CA VAL A 86 -28.92 -0.06 5.18
C VAL A 86 -27.92 0.11 6.32
N ASN A 87 -27.10 1.18 6.29
CA ASN A 87 -26.02 1.43 7.25
C ASN A 87 -26.44 1.32 8.72
N GLN A 88 -27.66 1.77 9.07
CA GLN A 88 -28.16 1.67 10.44
C GLN A 88 -28.39 0.22 10.88
N LEU A 89 -28.83 -0.65 9.96
CA LEU A 89 -29.10 -2.05 10.26
C LEU A 89 -27.82 -2.86 10.44
N LEU A 90 -26.71 -2.44 9.82
CA LEU A 90 -25.39 -3.03 10.05
C LEU A 90 -24.88 -2.83 11.48
N LYS A 91 -25.36 -1.81 12.18
CA LYS A 91 -24.96 -1.47 13.57
C LYS A 91 -26.00 -1.93 14.61
N THR A 92 -26.75 -2.98 14.28
CA THR A 92 -27.85 -3.44 15.14
C THR A 92 -27.32 -4.31 16.27
N ASP A 93 -27.64 -3.94 17.51
CA ASP A 93 -27.43 -4.77 18.69
C ASP A 93 -28.50 -5.86 18.82
N PHE A 94 -28.12 -7.05 19.29
CA PHE A 94 -29.03 -8.15 19.61
C PHE A 94 -28.84 -8.65 21.05
N ILE A 95 -29.94 -9.13 21.62
CA ILE A 95 -29.99 -9.83 22.91
C ILE A 95 -30.37 -11.28 22.60
N ILE A 96 -29.52 -12.21 22.99
CA ILE A 96 -29.74 -13.65 22.83
C ILE A 96 -30.03 -14.23 24.21
N THR A 97 -31.13 -14.98 24.34
CA THR A 97 -31.48 -15.69 25.57
C THR A 97 -31.46 -17.19 25.29
N VAL A 98 -30.55 -17.90 25.95
CA VAL A 98 -30.38 -19.36 25.86
C VAL A 98 -31.18 -20.02 26.97
N PHE A 99 -32.10 -20.92 26.62
CA PHE A 99 -32.89 -21.70 27.58
C PHE A 99 -32.32 -23.13 27.64
N PRO A 100 -31.67 -23.53 28.75
CA PRO A 100 -31.16 -24.88 28.91
C PRO A 100 -32.30 -25.90 29.05
N GLU A 101 -32.05 -27.16 28.67
CA GLU A 101 -32.96 -28.27 29.00
C GLU A 101 -32.99 -28.52 30.52
N THR A 102 -34.12 -29.03 31.03
CA THR A 102 -34.38 -29.22 32.47
C THR A 102 -33.40 -30.16 33.19
N ASP A 103 -32.64 -30.96 32.45
CA ASP A 103 -31.65 -31.91 32.99
C ASP A 103 -30.26 -31.28 33.18
N ASN A 104 -30.07 -30.01 32.83
CA ASN A 104 -28.82 -29.29 33.09
C ASN A 104 -28.77 -28.70 34.51
N TYR A 105 -27.57 -28.58 35.07
CA TYR A 105 -27.31 -27.90 36.35
C TYR A 105 -27.69 -26.40 36.34
N LEU A 106 -27.97 -25.84 35.16
CA LEU A 106 -28.50 -24.50 34.95
C LEU A 106 -30.04 -24.51 34.90
N SER A 107 -30.68 -23.96 35.94
CA SER A 107 -32.14 -23.79 36.00
C SER A 107 -32.64 -22.45 35.45
N LYS A 108 -31.74 -21.54 35.04
CA LYS A 108 -32.08 -20.17 34.61
C LYS A 108 -31.61 -19.90 33.18
N PRO A 109 -32.38 -19.11 32.39
CA PRO A 109 -31.96 -18.69 31.08
C PRO A 109 -30.69 -17.82 31.13
N LEU A 110 -29.76 -18.05 30.21
CA LEU A 110 -28.56 -17.23 30.03
C LEU A 110 -28.85 -16.11 29.02
N ARG A 111 -28.40 -14.89 29.32
CA ARG A 111 -28.54 -13.74 28.41
C ARG A 111 -27.18 -13.27 27.90
N LEU A 112 -27.02 -13.23 26.58
CA LEU A 112 -25.84 -12.73 25.87
C LEU A 112 -26.20 -11.49 25.06
N ASN A 113 -25.24 -10.58 24.89
CA ASN A 113 -25.41 -9.38 24.05
C ASN A 113 -24.46 -9.46 22.86
N LEU A 114 -24.98 -9.22 21.66
CA LEU A 114 -24.22 -9.09 20.43
C LEU A 114 -24.26 -7.62 20.01
N VAL A 115 -23.12 -6.94 20.14
CA VAL A 115 -22.99 -5.49 19.94
C VAL A 115 -22.04 -5.14 18.79
N ASN A 116 -21.50 -6.15 18.10
CA ASN A 116 -20.57 -5.97 16.99
C ASN A 116 -21.31 -5.63 15.70
N ASP A 117 -20.73 -4.72 14.92
CA ASP A 117 -21.20 -4.40 13.57
C ASP A 117 -21.21 -5.64 12.68
N ALA A 118 -22.17 -5.69 11.75
CA ALA A 118 -22.28 -6.76 10.77
C ALA A 118 -21.10 -6.74 9.78
N VAL A 119 -20.60 -7.93 9.46
CA VAL A 119 -19.70 -8.14 8.34
C VAL A 119 -20.54 -8.22 7.06
N ILE A 120 -20.08 -7.58 5.99
CA ILE A 120 -20.80 -7.55 4.71
C ILE A 120 -20.23 -8.62 3.77
N PHE A 121 -21.11 -9.44 3.23
CA PHE A 121 -20.78 -10.46 2.22
C PHE A 121 -21.69 -10.37 1.00
N ASN A 122 -21.15 -10.79 -0.14
CA ASN A 122 -21.88 -11.00 -1.38
C ASN A 122 -22.20 -12.48 -1.59
N TYR A 123 -23.44 -12.78 -1.97
CA TYR A 123 -23.87 -14.13 -2.35
C TYR A 123 -24.95 -14.04 -3.43
N GLU A 124 -24.77 -14.73 -4.56
CA GLU A 124 -25.68 -14.73 -5.72
C GLU A 124 -26.12 -13.32 -6.15
N ASN A 125 -25.16 -12.39 -6.28
CA ASN A 125 -25.38 -10.98 -6.64
C ASN A 125 -26.27 -10.19 -5.67
N VAL A 126 -26.35 -10.61 -4.41
CA VAL A 126 -27.04 -9.88 -3.35
C VAL A 126 -26.09 -9.65 -2.18
N THR A 127 -26.17 -8.45 -1.60
CA THR A 127 -25.37 -8.07 -0.42
C THR A 127 -26.13 -8.41 0.87
N TYR A 128 -25.41 -9.01 1.82
CA TYR A 128 -25.92 -9.43 3.12
C TYR A 128 -25.06 -8.86 4.25
N GLY A 129 -25.72 -8.34 5.29
CA GLY A 129 -25.09 -8.04 6.58
C GLY A 129 -25.17 -9.25 7.50
N PHE A 130 -24.07 -9.59 8.15
CA PHE A 130 -23.89 -10.79 8.94
C PHE A 130 -23.40 -10.45 10.35
N HIS A 131 -24.22 -10.74 11.37
CA HIS A 131 -23.79 -10.75 12.75
C HIS A 131 -23.60 -12.19 13.22
N ARG A 132 -22.60 -12.42 14.08
CA ARG A 132 -22.30 -13.75 14.62
C ARG A 132 -21.86 -13.68 16.07
N ILE A 133 -22.27 -14.67 16.85
CA ILE A 133 -21.87 -14.87 18.24
C ILE A 133 -21.73 -16.35 18.55
N SER A 134 -20.65 -16.73 19.24
CA SER A 134 -20.51 -18.08 19.83
C SER A 134 -21.45 -18.23 21.02
N LEU A 135 -22.03 -19.41 21.17
CA LEU A 135 -22.95 -19.77 22.25
C LEU A 135 -22.32 -20.85 23.13
N PRO A 136 -22.74 -20.97 24.41
CA PRO A 136 -22.33 -22.08 25.25
C PRO A 136 -22.75 -23.42 24.65
N PHE A 137 -21.88 -24.40 24.78
CA PHE A 137 -22.10 -25.76 24.31
C PHE A 137 -22.80 -26.59 25.40
N ILE A 138 -24.12 -26.41 25.55
CA ILE A 138 -24.96 -27.10 26.54
C ILE A 138 -26.22 -27.68 25.88
N ASN A 139 -26.90 -28.64 26.53
CA ASN A 139 -28.22 -29.07 26.08
C ASN A 139 -29.21 -27.88 26.14
N THR A 140 -29.82 -27.54 25.02
CA THR A 140 -30.59 -26.29 24.86
C THR A 140 -31.98 -26.63 24.36
N GLU A 141 -33.01 -26.18 25.08
CA GLU A 141 -34.41 -26.35 24.68
C GLU A 141 -34.76 -25.38 23.53
N LYS A 142 -34.38 -24.11 23.69
CA LYS A 142 -34.68 -23.04 22.73
C LYS A 142 -33.75 -21.84 22.89
N LEU A 143 -33.68 -21.05 21.83
CA LEU A 143 -33.02 -19.74 21.82
C LEU A 143 -34.04 -18.66 21.48
N GLU A 144 -34.01 -17.55 22.21
CA GLU A 144 -34.75 -16.35 21.86
C GLU A 144 -33.75 -15.26 21.44
N VAL A 145 -33.94 -14.69 20.25
CA VAL A 145 -33.09 -13.62 19.73
C VAL A 145 -33.94 -12.36 19.55
N LYS A 146 -33.55 -11.28 20.21
CA LYS A 146 -34.27 -10.00 20.20
C LYS A 146 -33.36 -8.90 19.68
N ARG A 147 -33.83 -8.13 18.71
CA ARG A 147 -33.23 -6.87 18.33
C ARG A 147 -33.36 -5.88 19.48
N LYS A 148 -32.26 -5.28 19.90
CA LYS A 148 -32.27 -4.20 20.89
C LYS A 148 -32.74 -2.92 20.22
N VAL A 149 -33.81 -2.34 20.76
CA VAL A 149 -34.44 -1.13 20.23
C VAL A 149 -33.92 0.07 21.02
N LEU A 150 -33.17 0.95 20.36
CA LEU A 150 -32.59 2.16 20.97
C LEU A 150 -33.53 3.37 20.89
N ASN A 151 -34.48 3.36 19.95
CA ASN A 151 -35.49 4.42 19.77
C ASN A 151 -36.89 3.81 19.58
N LYS A 152 -37.94 4.45 20.13
CA LYS A 152 -39.34 4.02 20.02
C LYS A 152 -39.84 3.84 18.57
N HIS A 153 -39.18 4.47 17.60
CA HIS A 153 -39.52 4.38 16.18
C HIS A 153 -38.91 3.16 15.46
N GLN A 154 -37.93 2.45 16.05
CA GLN A 154 -37.33 1.28 15.39
C GLN A 154 -38.27 0.07 15.47
N LYS A 155 -38.46 -0.62 14.33
CA LYS A 155 -39.20 -1.88 14.26
C LYS A 155 -38.56 -2.92 15.19
N LYS A 156 -39.37 -3.42 16.13
CA LYS A 156 -39.04 -4.58 16.96
C LYS A 156 -38.88 -5.81 16.07
N TRP A 157 -37.92 -6.64 16.42
CA TRP A 157 -37.74 -7.95 15.80
C TRP A 157 -37.32 -8.93 16.88
N ASP A 158 -38.06 -10.00 17.00
CA ASP A 158 -37.86 -11.10 17.92
C ASP A 158 -38.11 -12.42 17.18
N THR A 159 -37.31 -13.42 17.49
CA THR A 159 -37.43 -14.74 16.88
C THR A 159 -37.09 -15.81 17.91
N LEU A 160 -37.76 -16.95 17.78
CA LEU A 160 -37.56 -18.12 18.60
C LEU A 160 -37.02 -19.26 17.74
N ILE A 161 -35.90 -19.84 18.13
CA ILE A 161 -35.29 -20.99 17.48
C ILE A 161 -35.55 -22.22 18.34
N GLN A 162 -36.30 -23.18 17.80
CA GLN A 162 -36.61 -24.49 18.38
C GLN A 162 -36.11 -25.64 17.48
N THR A 163 -35.00 -25.43 16.78
CA THR A 163 -34.34 -26.47 15.99
C THR A 163 -33.76 -27.54 16.92
N PRO A 164 -33.69 -28.82 16.51
CA PRO A 164 -32.98 -29.82 17.32
C PRO A 164 -31.51 -29.37 17.44
N PHE A 165 -31.12 -28.97 18.64
CA PHE A 165 -29.74 -28.68 18.97
C PHE A 165 -28.98 -30.01 19.12
N LYS A 166 -27.71 -30.06 18.71
CA LYS A 166 -26.85 -31.21 18.98
C LYS A 166 -26.82 -31.45 20.48
N THR A 167 -27.30 -32.61 20.91
CA THR A 167 -27.21 -33.05 22.32
C THR A 167 -25.75 -33.19 22.69
N THR A 168 -25.36 -32.61 23.82
CA THR A 168 -23.99 -32.70 24.30
C THR A 168 -23.72 -34.08 24.88
N LEU A 169 -22.47 -34.54 24.77
CA LEU A 169 -22.03 -35.79 25.38
C LEU A 169 -22.08 -35.63 26.92
N LYS A 170 -22.49 -36.70 27.61
CA LYS A 170 -22.38 -36.75 29.07
C LYS A 170 -20.91 -36.88 29.43
N PRO A 171 -20.34 -35.96 30.23
CA PRO A 171 -18.93 -35.98 30.55
C PRO A 171 -18.57 -37.18 31.42
N ASP A 172 -17.59 -37.98 31.01
CA ASP A 172 -16.92 -38.98 31.87
C ASP A 172 -15.69 -38.35 32.52
N ILE A 173 -15.93 -37.34 33.36
CA ILE A 173 -14.87 -36.54 33.98
C ILE A 173 -14.78 -36.87 35.46
N TYR A 174 -13.59 -37.26 35.90
CA TYR A 174 -13.32 -37.51 37.32
C TYR A 174 -13.46 -36.24 38.14
N ILE A 175 -14.45 -36.24 39.04
CA ILE A 175 -14.65 -35.24 40.08
C ILE A 175 -14.00 -35.77 41.35
N GLY A 176 -12.97 -35.08 41.81
CA GLY A 176 -12.19 -35.48 42.99
C GLY A 176 -12.31 -34.48 44.13
N GLU A 177 -11.54 -34.72 45.19
CA GLU A 177 -11.26 -33.73 46.23
C GLU A 177 -10.32 -32.63 45.69
N SER A 178 -10.39 -31.43 46.30
CA SER A 178 -9.47 -30.35 45.96
C SER A 178 -8.03 -30.79 46.20
N LYS A 179 -7.19 -30.62 45.19
CA LYS A 179 -5.77 -31.03 45.25
C LYS A 179 -4.84 -29.90 45.67
N GLY A 180 -5.36 -28.70 45.88
CA GLY A 180 -4.57 -27.52 46.21
C GLY A 180 -5.25 -26.24 45.75
N PHE A 181 -4.80 -25.71 44.61
CA PHE A 181 -5.30 -24.45 44.07
C PHE A 181 -6.48 -24.67 43.12
N ASP A 182 -7.63 -24.13 43.49
CA ASP A 182 -8.85 -24.15 42.68
C ASP A 182 -8.97 -22.85 41.89
N LYS A 183 -9.15 -22.95 40.56
CA LYS A 183 -9.37 -21.82 39.66
C LYS A 183 -10.57 -22.05 38.77
N LEU A 184 -11.10 -20.96 38.21
CA LEU A 184 -12.15 -21.04 37.21
C LEU A 184 -11.64 -21.82 36.00
N SER A 185 -12.47 -22.71 35.46
CA SER A 185 -12.12 -23.51 34.30
C SER A 185 -11.92 -22.63 33.06
N ASN A 186 -11.05 -23.01 32.13
CA ASN A 186 -10.83 -22.26 30.89
C ASN A 186 -11.19 -23.14 29.68
N PRO A 187 -12.05 -22.67 28.76
CA PRO A 187 -12.56 -23.49 27.66
C PRO A 187 -11.51 -23.82 26.58
N TYR A 188 -10.33 -23.19 26.61
CA TYR A 188 -9.22 -23.47 25.68
C TYR A 188 -8.17 -24.40 26.29
N PHE A 189 -8.28 -24.74 27.57
CA PHE A 189 -7.22 -25.41 28.33
C PHE A 189 -6.85 -26.79 27.77
N SER A 190 -7.84 -27.65 27.52
CA SER A 190 -7.62 -29.01 27.04
C SER A 190 -6.94 -29.01 25.67
N LEU A 191 -7.44 -28.23 24.71
CA LEU A 191 -6.80 -28.06 23.39
C LEU A 191 -5.36 -27.59 23.48
N PHE A 192 -5.09 -26.59 24.32
CA PHE A 192 -3.74 -26.09 24.54
C PHE A 192 -2.83 -27.22 25.06
N THR A 193 -3.28 -27.98 26.06
CA THR A 193 -2.51 -29.10 26.61
C THR A 193 -2.38 -30.30 25.68
N ASP A 194 -3.32 -30.51 24.77
CA ASP A 194 -3.24 -31.54 23.73
C ASP A 194 -2.12 -31.23 22.74
N LEU A 195 -1.99 -29.97 22.32
CA LEU A 195 -0.84 -29.52 21.53
C LEU A 195 0.48 -29.67 22.27
N LEU A 196 0.53 -29.35 23.57
CA LEU A 196 1.73 -29.58 24.38
C LEU A 196 2.10 -31.08 24.44
N LYS A 197 1.13 -31.98 24.65
CA LYS A 197 1.34 -33.45 24.65
C LYS A 197 1.89 -33.92 23.31
N LEU A 198 1.34 -33.43 22.20
CA LEU A 198 1.81 -33.78 20.85
C LEU A 198 3.27 -33.38 20.59
N ARG A 199 3.83 -32.47 21.39
CA ARG A 199 5.25 -32.06 21.37
C ARG A 199 6.07 -32.66 22.52
N GLY A 200 5.49 -33.55 23.32
CA GLY A 200 6.17 -34.13 24.49
C GLY A 200 6.53 -33.10 25.57
N ILE A 201 5.79 -31.98 25.62
CA ILE A 201 5.92 -30.93 26.63
C ILE A 201 4.98 -31.28 27.78
N ARG A 202 5.53 -31.38 28.99
CA ARG A 202 4.76 -31.75 30.18
C ARG A 202 4.07 -30.53 30.78
N PHE A 203 2.98 -30.79 31.49
CA PHE A 203 2.24 -29.76 32.20
C PHE A 203 1.70 -30.31 33.54
N LEU A 204 1.33 -29.39 34.43
CA LEU A 204 0.82 -29.74 35.75
C LEU A 204 -0.54 -30.43 35.63
N PRO A 205 -0.70 -31.67 36.15
CA PRO A 205 -1.95 -32.39 36.03
C PRO A 205 -3.08 -31.60 36.71
N TYR A 206 -4.27 -31.71 36.16
CA TYR A 206 -5.46 -31.04 36.65
C TYR A 206 -6.62 -32.03 36.74
N SER A 207 -7.58 -31.71 37.58
CA SER A 207 -8.87 -32.40 37.65
C SER A 207 -9.95 -31.38 37.99
N TYR A 208 -11.18 -31.85 38.21
CA TYR A 208 -12.31 -31.01 38.55
C TYR A 208 -12.79 -31.28 39.98
N VAL A 209 -13.27 -30.22 40.65
CA VAL A 209 -13.85 -30.27 42.00
C VAL A 209 -15.09 -29.38 42.05
N PHE A 210 -16.07 -29.76 42.87
CA PHE A 210 -17.21 -28.89 43.19
C PHE A 210 -16.96 -28.11 44.46
N LYS A 211 -17.28 -26.81 44.40
CA LYS A 211 -17.25 -25.92 45.56
C LYS A 211 -18.43 -24.97 45.46
N ASN A 212 -19.31 -24.98 46.47
CA ASN A 212 -20.52 -24.17 46.52
C ASN A 212 -21.36 -24.29 45.24
N ASP A 213 -21.66 -25.53 44.83
CA ASP A 213 -22.45 -25.86 43.63
C ASP A 213 -21.88 -25.32 42.30
N SER A 214 -20.60 -24.92 42.30
CA SER A 214 -19.88 -24.44 41.12
C SER A 214 -18.68 -25.33 40.83
N LEU A 215 -18.36 -25.44 39.53
CA LEU A 215 -17.24 -26.25 39.04
C LEU A 215 -15.93 -25.47 39.09
N TYR A 216 -14.86 -26.08 39.59
CA TYR A 216 -13.52 -25.49 39.53
C TYR A 216 -12.53 -26.48 38.96
N GLN A 217 -11.56 -25.97 38.19
CA GLN A 217 -10.37 -26.72 37.85
C GLN A 217 -9.44 -26.71 39.07
N THR A 218 -9.09 -27.87 39.59
CA THR A 218 -8.18 -28.03 40.73
C THR A 218 -6.84 -28.60 40.27
N LYS A 219 -5.76 -28.03 40.79
CA LYS A 219 -4.38 -28.44 40.51
C LYS A 219 -3.63 -28.66 41.83
N PRO A 220 -2.68 -29.61 41.87
CA PRO A 220 -1.86 -29.78 43.04
C PRO A 220 -1.00 -28.54 43.30
N GLU A 221 -0.67 -28.29 44.57
CA GLU A 221 0.32 -27.27 44.92
C GLU A 221 1.65 -27.57 44.22
N VAL A 222 2.19 -26.59 43.49
CA VAL A 222 3.31 -26.80 42.55
C VAL A 222 4.52 -27.36 43.27
N GLU A 223 4.96 -26.71 44.35
CA GLU A 223 6.13 -27.12 45.11
C GLU A 223 5.95 -28.51 45.74
N LYS A 224 4.74 -28.81 46.24
CA LYS A 224 4.39 -30.11 46.83
C LYS A 224 4.39 -31.23 45.80
N TYR A 225 3.76 -31.01 44.64
CA TYR A 225 3.72 -31.97 43.54
C TYR A 225 5.12 -32.35 43.07
N PHE A 226 6.00 -31.37 42.87
CA PHE A 226 7.37 -31.64 42.43
C PHE A 226 8.19 -32.38 43.48
N LEU A 227 7.92 -32.16 44.77
CA LEU A 227 8.56 -32.93 45.85
C LEU A 227 8.07 -34.39 45.86
N GLU A 228 6.77 -34.62 45.74
CA GLU A 228 6.16 -35.96 45.75
C GLU A 228 6.60 -36.81 44.54
N GLU A 229 6.63 -36.19 43.36
CA GLU A 229 7.06 -36.82 42.10
C GLU A 229 8.60 -36.90 41.95
N LYS A 230 9.35 -36.40 42.94
CA LYS A 230 10.83 -36.34 42.92
C LYS A 230 11.39 -35.63 41.68
N LEU A 231 10.70 -34.58 41.25
CA LEU A 231 11.07 -33.77 40.11
C LEU A 231 11.86 -32.53 40.55
N THR A 232 12.50 -31.84 39.60
CA THR A 232 13.21 -30.58 39.86
C THR A 232 12.68 -29.49 38.94
N LEU A 233 12.18 -28.41 39.55
CA LEU A 233 11.54 -27.27 38.90
C LEU A 233 12.46 -26.05 38.95
N GLY A 234 12.66 -25.40 37.81
CA GLY A 234 13.16 -24.04 37.71
C GLY A 234 11.99 -23.08 37.45
N LYS A 235 11.90 -22.01 38.25
CA LYS A 235 10.86 -20.98 38.15
C LYS A 235 11.49 -19.63 37.83
N ILE A 236 11.07 -19.03 36.73
CA ILE A 236 11.49 -17.70 36.28
C ILE A 236 10.34 -16.73 36.52
N GLN A 237 10.52 -15.80 37.45
CA GLN A 237 9.47 -14.84 37.82
C GLN A 237 9.40 -13.62 36.90
N LYS A 238 10.53 -13.23 36.31
CA LYS A 238 10.66 -12.08 35.41
C LYS A 238 11.23 -12.53 34.06
N PRO A 239 10.43 -13.14 33.18
CA PRO A 239 10.93 -13.79 31.96
C PRO A 239 11.69 -12.84 31.04
N VAL A 240 11.20 -11.61 30.85
CA VAL A 240 11.88 -10.60 30.02
C VAL A 240 13.28 -10.32 30.53
N LEU A 241 13.42 -9.97 31.82
CA LEU A 241 14.74 -9.71 32.42
C LEU A 241 15.63 -10.95 32.42
N PHE A 242 15.06 -12.15 32.58
CA PHE A 242 15.83 -13.40 32.52
C PHE A 242 16.44 -13.61 31.14
N TRP A 243 15.65 -13.50 30.07
CA TRP A 243 16.16 -13.68 28.72
C TRP A 243 17.09 -12.56 28.28
N GLU A 244 16.84 -11.32 28.69
CA GLU A 244 17.77 -10.19 28.48
C GLU A 244 19.11 -10.46 29.18
N ALA A 245 19.09 -10.90 30.44
CA ALA A 245 20.30 -11.26 31.19
C ALA A 245 21.04 -12.44 30.55
N LEU A 246 20.31 -13.44 30.04
CA LEU A 246 20.88 -14.59 29.34
C LEU A 246 21.56 -14.15 28.04
N ASN A 247 20.88 -13.37 27.21
CA ASN A 247 21.43 -12.84 25.96
C ASN A 247 22.66 -11.95 26.19
N ALA A 248 22.70 -11.23 27.32
CA ALA A 248 23.82 -10.38 27.72
C ALA A 248 24.92 -11.13 28.52
N LYS A 249 24.77 -12.44 28.76
CA LYS A 249 25.67 -13.27 29.60
C LYS A 249 25.93 -12.67 30.98
N ASN A 250 24.89 -12.12 31.62
CA ASN A 250 25.00 -11.43 32.90
C ASN A 250 25.00 -12.42 34.08
N LYS A 251 25.89 -12.22 35.06
CA LYS A 251 25.97 -13.03 36.30
C LYS A 251 24.68 -13.02 37.12
N ASN A 252 23.86 -11.98 37.00
CA ASN A 252 22.56 -11.89 37.69
C ASN A 252 21.54 -12.95 37.23
N LEU A 253 21.83 -13.71 36.17
CA LEU A 253 20.95 -14.77 35.66
C LEU A 253 20.56 -15.81 36.74
N LEU A 254 21.48 -16.16 37.65
CA LEU A 254 21.24 -17.09 38.74
C LEU A 254 20.21 -16.58 39.76
N GLU A 255 20.08 -15.26 39.93
CA GLU A 255 19.08 -14.65 40.82
C GLU A 255 17.69 -14.59 40.19
N LEU A 256 17.60 -14.75 38.86
CA LEU A 256 16.37 -14.63 38.07
C LEU A 256 15.64 -15.97 37.87
N ILE A 257 16.26 -17.09 38.25
CA ILE A 257 15.66 -18.43 38.23
C ILE A 257 15.82 -19.13 39.58
N GLN A 258 14.70 -19.59 40.14
CA GLN A 258 14.67 -20.30 41.41
C GLN A 258 14.48 -21.80 41.17
N PHE A 259 15.39 -22.64 41.68
CA PHE A 259 15.28 -24.10 41.60
C PHE A 259 14.79 -24.74 42.90
N SER A 260 13.88 -25.70 42.79
CA SER A 260 13.39 -26.57 43.86
C SER A 260 13.36 -28.03 43.42
N GLY A 261 13.54 -28.98 44.35
CA GLY A 261 13.54 -30.42 44.08
C GLY A 261 14.90 -31.10 44.32
N GLU A 262 14.95 -32.42 44.13
CA GLU A 262 16.12 -33.27 44.47
C GLU A 262 17.39 -32.90 43.71
N ASN A 263 17.28 -32.56 42.42
CA ASN A 263 18.41 -32.28 41.53
C ASN A 263 18.69 -30.78 41.36
N LYS A 264 18.21 -29.92 42.27
CA LYS A 264 18.38 -28.45 42.17
C LYS A 264 19.84 -28.03 42.00
N GLY A 265 20.78 -28.72 42.65
CA GLY A 265 22.21 -28.42 42.54
C GLY A 265 22.73 -28.62 41.12
N GLN A 266 22.36 -29.72 40.46
CA GLN A 266 22.75 -30.01 39.07
C GLN A 266 22.13 -28.98 38.11
N ALA A 267 20.86 -28.64 38.31
CA ALA A 267 20.17 -27.64 37.49
C ALA A 267 20.78 -26.23 37.66
N MET A 268 21.19 -25.85 38.88
CA MET A 268 21.92 -24.61 39.13
C MET A 268 23.29 -24.62 38.44
N THR A 269 24.01 -25.74 38.45
CA THR A 269 25.29 -25.87 37.73
C THR A 269 25.11 -25.62 36.24
N LEU A 270 24.05 -26.11 35.58
CA LEU A 270 23.81 -25.82 34.17
C LEU A 270 23.73 -24.31 33.87
N ILE A 271 23.03 -23.55 34.71
CA ILE A 271 22.94 -22.10 34.56
C ILE A 271 24.30 -21.43 34.84
N GLN A 272 25.05 -21.94 35.81
CA GLN A 272 26.40 -21.46 36.11
C GLN A 272 27.37 -21.69 34.94
N ASP A 273 27.35 -22.88 34.34
CA ASP A 273 28.17 -23.27 33.19
C ASP A 273 27.85 -22.39 31.96
N LEU A 274 26.57 -21.99 31.80
CA LEU A 274 26.15 -21.03 30.77
C LEU A 274 26.75 -19.64 30.99
N ILE A 275 26.85 -19.19 32.24
CA ILE A 275 27.44 -17.88 32.61
C ILE A 275 28.96 -17.90 32.43
N THR A 276 29.62 -19.02 32.72
CA THR A 276 31.09 -19.16 32.57
C THR A 276 31.52 -19.52 31.14
N GLU A 277 30.56 -19.65 30.21
CA GLU A 277 30.77 -20.06 28.81
C GLU A 277 31.36 -21.48 28.67
N GLU A 278 31.19 -22.33 29.68
CA GLU A 278 31.54 -23.74 29.62
C GLU A 278 30.52 -24.56 28.83
N LYS A 279 29.30 -24.03 28.68
CA LYS A 279 28.21 -24.63 27.90
C LYS A 279 27.48 -23.62 27.03
N GLU A 280 27.01 -24.07 25.88
CA GLU A 280 26.06 -23.32 25.05
C GLU A 280 24.63 -23.46 25.57
N ILE A 281 23.74 -22.56 25.13
CA ILE A 281 22.32 -22.58 25.52
C ILE A 281 21.62 -23.90 25.14
N SER A 282 22.04 -24.52 24.05
CA SER A 282 21.55 -25.83 23.56
C SER A 282 21.94 -27.00 24.45
N GLU A 283 23.00 -26.85 25.25
CA GLU A 283 23.47 -27.86 26.22
C GLU A 283 22.85 -27.67 27.62
N VAL A 284 22.02 -26.65 27.78
CA VAL A 284 21.34 -26.30 29.03
C VAL A 284 19.82 -26.41 28.88
N PHE A 285 19.27 -25.89 27.79
CA PHE A 285 17.85 -25.93 27.47
C PHE A 285 17.58 -26.85 26.29
N ASN A 286 16.48 -27.60 26.36
CA ASN A 286 15.94 -28.26 25.17
C ASN A 286 15.32 -27.19 24.25
N LEU A 287 16.12 -26.65 23.33
CA LEU A 287 15.72 -25.51 22.48
C LEU A 287 14.51 -25.83 21.61
N GLU A 288 14.43 -27.03 21.04
CA GLU A 288 13.30 -27.43 20.19
C GLU A 288 11.99 -27.40 20.98
N LYS A 289 11.93 -28.07 22.14
CA LYS A 289 10.73 -28.04 22.99
C LYS A 289 10.41 -26.63 23.47
N THR A 290 11.44 -25.86 23.85
CA THR A 290 11.28 -24.48 24.33
C THR A 290 10.68 -23.61 23.24
N ALA A 291 11.18 -23.72 22.00
CA ALA A 291 10.66 -23.03 20.83
C ALA A 291 9.21 -23.42 20.54
N GLN A 292 8.91 -24.73 20.56
CA GLN A 292 7.55 -25.24 20.36
C GLN A 292 6.58 -24.73 21.44
N TYR A 293 7.01 -24.70 22.69
CA TYR A 293 6.21 -24.18 23.80
C TYR A 293 5.83 -22.71 23.58
N PHE A 294 6.80 -21.85 23.24
CA PHE A 294 6.52 -20.43 22.98
C PHE A 294 5.63 -20.24 21.74
N ALA A 295 5.89 -20.97 20.65
CA ALA A 295 5.06 -20.90 19.44
C ALA A 295 3.60 -21.31 19.71
N ILE A 296 3.36 -22.38 20.50
CA ILE A 296 2.01 -22.79 20.91
C ILE A 296 1.37 -21.73 21.81
N LYS A 297 2.15 -21.07 22.68
CA LYS A 297 1.63 -19.94 23.47
C LYS A 297 1.15 -18.80 22.57
N ASP A 298 1.88 -18.43 21.53
CA ASP A 298 1.48 -17.33 20.64
C ASP A 298 0.16 -17.61 19.88
N LEU A 299 -0.17 -18.89 19.66
CA LEU A 299 -1.45 -19.28 19.09
C LEU A 299 -2.63 -19.10 20.07
N PHE A 300 -2.42 -19.28 21.38
CA PHE A 300 -3.49 -19.33 22.38
C PHE A 300 -3.55 -18.11 23.33
N ILE A 301 -2.46 -17.38 23.47
CA ILE A 301 -2.22 -16.39 24.52
C ILE A 301 -1.80 -15.06 23.92
N SER A 302 -2.41 -13.97 24.40
CA SER A 302 -2.02 -12.60 24.07
C SER A 302 -1.42 -11.90 25.29
N ARG A 303 -0.18 -11.38 25.13
CA ARG A 303 0.59 -10.54 26.08
C ARG A 303 0.36 -10.83 27.56
N CYS A 304 0.97 -11.91 28.06
CA CYS A 304 0.90 -12.21 29.50
C CYS A 304 2.26 -12.36 30.16
N ASN A 305 2.48 -11.52 31.16
CA ASN A 305 3.65 -11.57 32.02
C ASN A 305 3.42 -12.62 33.11
N GLU A 306 3.55 -13.88 32.72
CA GLU A 306 3.40 -15.04 33.59
C GLU A 306 4.76 -15.67 33.88
N TYR A 307 4.84 -16.40 34.98
CA TYR A 307 6.04 -17.15 35.30
C TYR A 307 6.31 -18.22 34.22
N VAL A 308 7.58 -18.38 33.89
CA VAL A 308 8.03 -19.45 33.00
C VAL A 308 8.65 -20.54 33.87
N TYR A 309 8.27 -21.78 33.61
CA TYR A 309 8.72 -22.93 34.37
C TYR A 309 9.48 -23.91 33.47
N PHE A 310 10.54 -24.47 34.02
CA PHE A 310 11.36 -25.49 33.38
C PHE A 310 11.49 -26.70 34.28
N LEU A 311 11.31 -27.90 33.72
CA LEU A 311 11.59 -29.16 34.37
C LEU A 311 13.02 -29.57 34.03
N TYR A 312 13.83 -29.87 35.03
CA TYR A 312 15.11 -30.55 34.80
C TYR A 312 14.88 -32.02 34.51
N ASN A 313 15.20 -32.46 33.29
CA ASN A 313 15.07 -33.83 32.85
C ASN A 313 16.36 -34.59 33.16
N SER A 314 16.29 -35.54 34.10
CA SER A 314 17.45 -36.30 34.58
C SER A 314 18.07 -37.24 33.54
N THR A 315 17.32 -37.59 32.48
CA THR A 315 17.80 -38.50 31.43
C THR A 315 18.70 -37.77 30.43
N ASN A 316 18.26 -36.64 29.90
CA ASN A 316 19.05 -35.85 28.94
C ASN A 316 19.86 -34.71 29.60
N LYS A 317 19.65 -34.47 30.90
CA LYS A 317 20.30 -33.41 31.69
C LYS A 317 20.04 -32.00 31.14
N LEU A 318 18.87 -31.78 30.53
CA LEU A 318 18.45 -30.48 30.00
C LEU A 318 17.25 -29.93 30.78
N LEU A 319 17.08 -28.61 30.71
CA LEU A 319 15.87 -27.91 31.13
C LEU A 319 14.85 -27.93 30.00
N GLU A 320 13.67 -28.51 30.25
CA GLU A 320 12.56 -28.60 29.31
C GLU A 320 11.41 -27.69 29.77
N PRO A 321 10.70 -26.99 28.88
CA PRO A 321 9.58 -26.15 29.28
C PRO A 321 8.51 -26.99 29.97
N TYR A 322 7.87 -26.40 30.99
CA TYR A 322 6.80 -27.04 31.74
C TYR A 322 5.64 -26.07 31.92
N PHE A 323 4.44 -26.47 31.55
CA PHE A 323 3.27 -25.60 31.71
C PHE A 323 2.60 -25.82 33.06
N VAL A 324 2.45 -24.76 33.86
CA VAL A 324 1.75 -24.82 35.14
C VAL A 324 0.31 -24.32 34.99
N HIS A 325 0.15 -23.09 34.53
CA HIS A 325 -1.13 -22.42 34.39
C HIS A 325 -0.96 -21.12 33.59
N SER A 326 -2.06 -20.65 32.98
CA SER A 326 -2.18 -19.32 32.39
C SER A 326 -3.60 -18.77 32.56
N GLU A 327 -3.73 -17.49 32.90
CA GLU A 327 -5.00 -16.73 32.94
C GLU A 327 -5.35 -16.09 31.59
N CYS A 328 -4.55 -16.39 30.56
CA CYS A 328 -4.56 -15.65 29.31
C CYS A 328 -4.85 -16.50 28.08
N LEU A 329 -5.16 -17.77 28.29
CA LEU A 329 -5.64 -18.66 27.24
C LEU A 329 -6.97 -18.13 26.69
N GLY A 330 -7.11 -18.16 25.36
CA GLY A 330 -8.32 -17.74 24.66
C GLY A 330 -8.40 -16.24 24.43
N LYS A 331 -7.26 -15.54 24.34
CA LYS A 331 -7.21 -14.11 24.03
C LYS A 331 -6.68 -13.88 22.62
N VAL A 332 -7.28 -12.91 21.92
CA VAL A 332 -6.82 -12.45 20.61
C VAL A 332 -5.52 -11.67 20.79
N SER A 333 -4.51 -12.04 20.01
CA SER A 333 -3.23 -11.34 19.92
C SER A 333 -3.38 -10.08 19.09
N ASP A 334 -2.68 -9.00 19.45
CA ASP A 334 -2.65 -7.78 18.62
C ASP A 334 -1.53 -7.84 17.57
N PHE A 335 -0.38 -8.41 17.96
CA PHE A 335 0.80 -8.63 17.11
C PHE A 335 1.72 -9.66 17.77
N ILE A 336 2.64 -10.24 16.98
CA ILE A 336 3.70 -11.11 17.50
C ILE A 336 4.94 -10.28 17.85
N GLU A 337 5.45 -10.42 19.08
CA GLU A 337 6.68 -9.77 19.53
C GLU A 337 7.92 -10.44 18.93
N LYS A 338 9.05 -9.72 18.93
CA LYS A 338 10.32 -10.34 18.58
C LYS A 338 10.66 -11.39 19.67
N PRO A 339 11.13 -12.60 19.31
CA PRO A 339 11.52 -13.60 20.28
C PRO A 339 12.54 -13.05 21.27
N LEU A 340 12.29 -13.27 22.56
CA LEU A 340 13.19 -12.82 23.63
C LEU A 340 14.51 -13.59 23.65
N ILE A 341 14.56 -14.81 23.11
CA ILE A 341 15.76 -15.62 22.98
C ILE A 341 16.39 -15.35 21.62
N HIS A 342 17.63 -14.86 21.61
CA HIS A 342 18.32 -14.45 20.38
C HIS A 342 19.16 -15.56 19.72
N ASP A 343 19.20 -16.76 20.33
CA ASP A 343 19.89 -17.91 19.77
C ASP A 343 19.30 -18.32 18.41
N ILE A 344 20.16 -18.54 17.42
CA ILE A 344 19.73 -18.79 16.04
C ILE A 344 19.01 -20.13 15.89
N ASN A 345 19.43 -21.16 16.63
CA ASN A 345 18.80 -22.48 16.57
C ASN A 345 17.44 -22.45 17.24
N PHE A 346 17.31 -21.72 18.36
CA PHE A 346 16.00 -21.46 18.96
C PHE A 346 15.07 -20.74 17.97
N ILE A 347 15.53 -19.67 17.32
CA ILE A 347 14.72 -18.90 16.36
C ILE A 347 14.30 -19.78 15.19
N ASP A 348 15.19 -20.64 14.68
CA ASP A 348 14.90 -21.59 13.60
C ASP A 348 13.79 -22.57 13.99
N PHE A 349 13.91 -23.24 15.14
CA PHE A 349 12.86 -24.12 15.66
C PHE A 349 11.54 -23.40 15.92
N TYR A 350 11.60 -22.17 16.43
CA TYR A 350 10.43 -21.37 16.78
C TYR A 350 9.66 -20.95 15.54
N LEU A 351 10.35 -20.44 14.52
CA LEU A 351 9.74 -20.02 13.26
C LEU A 351 9.23 -21.22 12.46
N SER A 352 9.94 -22.35 12.49
CA SER A 352 9.46 -23.60 11.91
C SER A 352 8.17 -24.09 12.56
N GLU A 353 8.06 -24.00 13.89
CA GLU A 353 6.83 -24.38 14.58
C GLU A 353 5.69 -23.38 14.31
N LEU A 354 5.96 -22.08 14.30
CA LEU A 354 4.96 -21.08 13.92
C LEU A 354 4.43 -21.34 12.50
N ASP A 355 5.30 -21.61 11.53
CA ASP A 355 4.90 -21.94 10.16
C ASP A 355 3.97 -23.17 10.13
N LYS A 356 4.30 -24.24 10.85
CA LYS A 356 3.41 -25.41 11.01
C LYS A 356 2.06 -25.04 11.62
N LEU A 357 2.06 -24.23 12.69
CA LEU A 357 0.85 -23.80 13.38
C LEU A 357 -0.04 -22.90 12.50
N THR A 358 0.53 -22.10 11.60
CA THR A 358 -0.26 -21.29 10.66
C THR A 358 -0.95 -22.14 9.59
N ASN A 359 -0.40 -23.31 9.28
CA ASN A 359 -0.95 -24.26 8.31
C ASN A 359 -1.83 -25.34 8.95
N LEU A 360 -1.95 -25.37 10.29
CA LEU A 360 -2.80 -26.30 11.03
C LEU A 360 -4.28 -26.00 10.76
N ASP A 361 -5.06 -26.98 10.31
CA ASP A 361 -6.51 -26.83 10.24
C ASP A 361 -7.09 -27.16 11.62
N ILE A 362 -7.40 -26.11 12.38
CA ILE A 362 -7.90 -26.23 13.76
C ILE A 362 -9.13 -27.13 13.83
N LYS A 363 -10.04 -27.07 12.84
CA LYS A 363 -11.25 -27.87 12.86
C LYS A 363 -10.93 -29.35 12.68
N THR A 364 -10.13 -29.70 11.69
CA THR A 364 -9.87 -31.11 11.38
C THR A 364 -8.81 -31.73 12.28
N ASP A 365 -7.81 -30.95 12.69
CA ASP A 365 -6.62 -31.48 13.34
C ASP A 365 -6.70 -31.41 14.87
N LEU A 366 -7.49 -30.47 15.42
CA LEU A 366 -7.65 -30.31 16.88
C LEU A 366 -9.04 -30.66 17.39
N LEU A 367 -10.10 -30.33 16.64
CA LEU A 367 -11.49 -30.46 17.12
C LEU A 367 -12.17 -31.75 16.63
N ASN A 368 -11.95 -32.16 15.39
CA ASN A 368 -12.59 -33.32 14.81
C ASN A 368 -12.23 -34.60 15.58
N ASN A 369 -13.24 -35.38 15.95
CA ASN A 369 -13.12 -36.59 16.79
C ASN A 369 -12.46 -36.37 18.18
N ASN A 370 -12.28 -35.13 18.64
CA ASN A 370 -11.80 -34.85 19.99
C ASN A 370 -12.95 -34.88 21.00
N THR A 371 -13.44 -36.08 21.31
CA THR A 371 -14.57 -36.29 22.23
C THR A 371 -14.26 -35.77 23.62
N THR A 372 -13.02 -35.91 24.08
CA THR A 372 -12.55 -35.38 25.37
C THR A 372 -12.72 -33.87 25.44
N PHE A 373 -12.35 -33.13 24.39
CA PHE A 373 -12.59 -31.69 24.33
C PHE A 373 -14.08 -31.34 24.35
N GLU A 374 -14.92 -32.01 23.53
CA GLU A 374 -16.36 -31.74 23.51
C GLU A 374 -17.02 -32.00 24.88
N GLU A 375 -16.64 -33.11 25.55
CA GLU A 375 -17.12 -33.48 26.88
C GLU A 375 -16.68 -32.47 27.94
N GLU A 376 -15.40 -32.07 27.94
CA GLU A 376 -14.86 -31.10 28.88
C GLU A 376 -15.47 -29.71 28.67
N LEU A 377 -15.62 -29.26 27.43
CA LEU A 377 -16.29 -27.99 27.11
C LEU A 377 -17.76 -27.99 27.53
N SER A 378 -18.49 -29.08 27.24
CA SER A 378 -19.88 -29.28 27.68
C SER A 378 -20.01 -29.23 29.19
N PHE A 379 -19.09 -29.88 29.90
CA PHE A 379 -19.07 -29.89 31.36
C PHE A 379 -18.79 -28.49 31.93
N ILE A 380 -17.79 -27.78 31.39
CA ILE A 380 -17.49 -26.40 31.80
C ILE A 380 -18.70 -25.50 31.57
N ASN A 381 -19.29 -25.50 30.38
CA ASN A 381 -20.41 -24.61 30.05
C ASN A 381 -21.70 -24.96 30.80
N SER A 382 -21.85 -26.18 31.29
CA SER A 382 -22.99 -26.57 32.12
C SER A 382 -23.01 -25.90 33.50
N TYR A 383 -21.86 -25.40 33.98
CA TYR A 383 -21.74 -24.66 35.25
C TYR A 383 -21.35 -23.19 35.05
N HIS A 384 -20.56 -22.91 34.01
CA HIS A 384 -20.07 -21.57 33.63
C HIS A 384 -20.40 -21.29 32.17
N PRO A 385 -21.67 -21.00 31.86
CA PRO A 385 -22.13 -20.82 30.49
C PRO A 385 -21.66 -19.51 29.85
N ASP A 386 -21.06 -18.61 30.62
CA ASP A 386 -20.38 -17.40 30.18
C ASP A 386 -18.95 -17.65 29.66
N LEU A 387 -18.35 -18.81 29.98
CA LEU A 387 -17.00 -19.19 29.53
C LEU A 387 -17.05 -19.87 28.16
N ILE A 388 -17.30 -19.08 27.12
CA ILE A 388 -17.56 -19.57 25.77
C ILE A 388 -16.25 -19.83 25.00
N PHE A 389 -16.16 -21.01 24.38
CA PHE A 389 -15.11 -21.29 23.38
C PHE A 389 -15.45 -20.61 22.06
N ASP A 390 -14.50 -19.83 21.54
CA ASP A 390 -14.60 -19.21 20.22
C ASP A 390 -13.37 -19.61 19.38
N ILE A 391 -13.60 -20.42 18.35
CA ILE A 391 -12.57 -20.86 17.40
C ILE A 391 -11.93 -19.68 16.65
N ASP A 392 -12.66 -18.58 16.45
CA ASP A 392 -12.17 -17.42 15.72
C ASP A 392 -10.99 -16.76 16.44
N VAL A 393 -10.88 -16.89 17.77
CA VAL A 393 -9.70 -16.42 18.52
C VAL A 393 -8.43 -17.09 17.98
N LEU A 394 -8.46 -18.41 17.81
CA LEU A 394 -7.30 -19.14 17.30
C LEU A 394 -7.06 -18.87 15.81
N ASN A 395 -8.12 -18.79 15.00
CA ASN A 395 -8.02 -18.45 13.56
C ASN A 395 -7.46 -17.03 13.34
N ILE A 396 -7.79 -16.08 14.23
CA ILE A 396 -7.23 -14.72 14.18
C ILE A 396 -5.75 -14.78 14.57
N ASN A 397 -5.39 -15.47 15.64
CA ASN A 397 -4.00 -15.61 16.06
C ASN A 397 -3.14 -16.30 14.97
N GLN A 398 -3.63 -17.35 14.32
CA GLN A 398 -2.96 -17.96 13.15
C GLN A 398 -2.71 -16.95 12.03
N ARG A 399 -3.70 -16.11 11.70
CA ARG A 399 -3.55 -15.08 10.65
C ARG A 399 -2.50 -14.03 11.02
N ILE A 400 -2.45 -13.61 12.29
CA ILE A 400 -1.48 -12.65 12.78
C ILE A 400 -0.06 -13.24 12.74
N ILE A 401 0.10 -14.51 13.15
CA ILE A 401 1.36 -15.23 13.02
C ILE A 401 1.77 -15.31 11.54
N PHE A 402 0.86 -15.75 10.66
CA PHE A 402 1.12 -15.89 9.22
C PHE A 402 1.60 -14.59 8.59
N GLN A 403 0.92 -13.47 8.86
CA GLN A 403 1.31 -12.15 8.37
C GLN A 403 2.68 -11.72 8.91
N ASN A 404 3.01 -12.07 10.15
CA ASN A 404 4.27 -11.68 10.75
C ASN A 404 5.48 -12.46 10.20
N ILE A 405 5.30 -13.74 9.86
CA ILE A 405 6.38 -14.58 9.35
C ILE A 405 6.53 -14.55 7.83
N ASN A 406 5.54 -14.02 7.07
CA ASN A 406 5.56 -13.92 5.61
C ASN A 406 5.70 -12.47 5.08
N ASP A 407 6.47 -11.62 5.77
CA ASP A 407 6.68 -10.23 5.35
C ASP A 407 7.55 -10.12 4.07
N THR A 408 6.92 -9.71 2.97
CA THR A 408 7.56 -9.54 1.65
C THR A 408 8.52 -8.35 1.56
N GLN A 409 8.55 -7.46 2.56
CA GLN A 409 9.47 -6.32 2.65
C GLN A 409 10.54 -6.51 3.73
N ALA A 410 10.80 -7.75 4.13
CA ALA A 410 11.76 -8.09 5.17
C ALA A 410 13.20 -7.59 4.90
N ILE A 411 13.58 -7.36 3.64
CA ILE A 411 14.90 -6.81 3.30
C ILE A 411 14.79 -5.60 2.37
N LYS A 412 15.78 -4.71 2.47
CA LYS A 412 15.99 -3.57 1.58
C LYS A 412 17.35 -3.70 0.87
N PRO A 413 17.38 -4.26 -0.35
CA PRO A 413 18.59 -4.32 -1.17
C PRO A 413 18.82 -2.99 -1.91
N GLU A 414 20.03 -2.47 -1.83
CA GLU A 414 20.47 -1.21 -2.46
C GLU A 414 21.76 -1.47 -3.26
N VAL A 415 21.83 -1.01 -4.51
CA VAL A 415 23.04 -1.14 -5.33
C VAL A 415 24.16 -0.27 -4.77
N ILE A 416 25.33 -0.83 -4.48
CA ILE A 416 26.53 -0.02 -4.21
C ILE A 416 27.27 0.24 -5.52
N SER A 417 27.54 -0.81 -6.28
CA SER A 417 28.21 -0.72 -7.58
C SER A 417 27.94 -1.95 -8.45
N VAL A 418 28.05 -1.79 -9.76
CA VAL A 418 27.88 -2.87 -10.75
C VAL A 418 28.97 -2.77 -11.80
N ASP A 419 29.63 -3.89 -12.09
CA ASP A 419 30.51 -4.06 -13.24
C ASP A 419 30.10 -5.30 -14.06
N LYS A 420 30.85 -5.63 -15.13
CA LYS A 420 30.51 -6.73 -16.04
C LYS A 420 30.47 -8.12 -15.38
N ASN A 421 31.17 -8.31 -14.27
CA ASN A 421 31.38 -9.62 -13.64
C ASN A 421 30.79 -9.70 -12.23
N LYS A 422 30.48 -8.58 -11.58
CA LYS A 422 29.91 -8.57 -10.24
C LYS A 422 28.95 -7.41 -9.99
N MET A 423 28.01 -7.66 -9.09
CA MET A 423 27.12 -6.68 -8.50
C MET A 423 27.35 -6.66 -6.99
N ILE A 424 27.61 -5.48 -6.43
CA ILE A 424 27.78 -5.27 -5.00
C ILE A 424 26.52 -4.60 -4.47
N LEU A 425 25.88 -5.23 -3.50
CA LEU A 425 24.63 -4.75 -2.91
C LEU A 425 24.80 -4.57 -1.40
N SER A 426 24.19 -3.52 -0.87
CA SER A 426 23.91 -3.42 0.56
C SER A 426 22.54 -3.97 0.86
N ILE A 427 22.40 -4.81 1.87
CA ILE A 427 21.12 -5.39 2.28
C ILE A 427 20.89 -5.06 3.75
N LEU A 428 19.85 -4.27 4.01
CA LEU A 428 19.32 -4.04 5.35
C LEU A 428 18.18 -5.02 5.64
N ASN A 429 18.29 -5.82 6.70
CA ASN A 429 17.20 -6.65 7.18
C ASN A 429 16.26 -5.84 8.09
N LEU A 430 15.06 -5.57 7.61
CA LEU A 430 13.99 -4.83 8.29
C LEU A 430 13.09 -5.73 9.14
N SER A 431 13.18 -7.06 8.97
CA SER A 431 12.33 -7.99 9.70
C SER A 431 12.77 -8.20 11.15
N LYS A 432 11.87 -8.80 11.94
CA LYS A 432 12.12 -9.23 13.33
C LYS A 432 13.06 -10.43 13.41
N TYR A 433 13.33 -11.09 12.28
CA TYR A 433 13.99 -12.39 12.21
C TYR A 433 15.27 -12.34 11.37
N PRO A 434 16.24 -13.23 11.60
CA PRO A 434 17.36 -13.41 10.69
C PRO A 434 16.87 -13.89 9.31
N VAL A 435 17.52 -13.39 8.26
CA VAL A 435 17.23 -13.76 6.87
C VAL A 435 18.45 -14.36 6.20
N ASN A 436 18.25 -15.36 5.36
CA ASN A 436 19.27 -15.96 4.52
C ASN A 436 19.13 -15.41 3.10
N ILE A 437 20.18 -14.81 2.56
CA ILE A 437 20.18 -14.37 1.17
C ILE A 437 20.51 -15.56 0.26
N ILE A 438 19.63 -15.83 -0.69
CA ILE A 438 19.71 -17.00 -1.59
C ILE A 438 20.42 -16.64 -2.89
N GLY A 439 20.03 -15.54 -3.54
CA GLY A 439 20.58 -15.20 -4.84
C GLY A 439 19.96 -14.01 -5.54
N LEU A 440 20.37 -13.84 -6.80
CA LEU A 440 19.87 -12.83 -7.73
C LEU A 440 18.92 -13.49 -8.74
N ASN A 441 17.78 -12.86 -8.97
CA ASN A 441 16.76 -13.32 -9.90
C ASN A 441 16.40 -12.22 -10.91
N HIS A 442 16.07 -12.64 -12.13
CA HIS A 442 15.36 -11.82 -13.12
C HIS A 442 13.87 -12.06 -12.90
N GLU A 443 13.15 -10.98 -12.61
CA GLU A 443 11.81 -11.01 -12.02
C GLU A 443 11.76 -11.94 -10.80
N LYS A 444 10.56 -12.43 -10.43
CA LYS A 444 10.39 -13.41 -9.34
C LYS A 444 10.51 -14.87 -9.78
N LYS A 445 10.83 -15.13 -11.06
CA LYS A 445 10.69 -16.48 -11.67
C LYS A 445 12.00 -17.13 -12.09
N LYS A 446 13.01 -16.36 -12.50
CA LYS A 446 14.22 -16.91 -13.11
C LYS A 446 15.45 -16.59 -12.27
N SER A 447 16.04 -17.62 -11.66
CA SER A 447 17.33 -17.47 -10.97
C SER A 447 18.44 -17.13 -11.96
N ILE A 448 19.22 -16.09 -11.65
CA ILE A 448 20.42 -15.67 -12.39
C ILE A 448 21.65 -16.30 -11.75
N THR A 449 21.82 -16.04 -10.45
CA THR A 449 22.97 -16.51 -9.65
C THR A 449 22.46 -16.94 -8.28
N LEU A 450 22.82 -18.14 -7.85
CA LEU A 450 22.71 -18.56 -6.46
C LEU A 450 24.00 -18.21 -5.72
N LEU A 451 23.89 -17.78 -4.47
CA LEU A 451 25.04 -17.58 -3.61
C LEU A 451 25.56 -18.95 -3.14
N ASN A 452 26.87 -19.16 -3.26
CA ASN A 452 27.50 -20.44 -2.89
C ASN A 452 27.39 -20.77 -1.39
N SER A 453 27.21 -19.75 -0.55
CA SER A 453 26.88 -19.88 0.86
C SER A 453 25.73 -18.92 1.20
N ASN A 454 24.72 -19.43 1.91
CA ASN A 454 23.62 -18.60 2.41
C ASN A 454 24.20 -17.54 3.34
N LYS A 455 24.23 -16.29 2.88
CA LYS A 455 24.69 -15.18 3.71
C LYS A 455 23.55 -14.77 4.62
N GLN A 456 23.69 -15.06 5.92
CA GLN A 456 22.69 -14.72 6.92
C GLN A 456 22.88 -13.28 7.40
N ILE A 457 21.79 -12.51 7.46
CA ILE A 457 21.76 -11.14 7.97
C ILE A 457 20.80 -11.11 9.16
N LEU A 458 21.33 -10.77 10.34
CA LEU A 458 20.53 -10.69 11.56
C LEU A 458 19.49 -9.57 11.50
N SER A 459 18.40 -9.72 12.26
CA SER A 459 17.32 -8.73 12.38
C SER A 459 17.87 -7.32 12.70
N GLY A 460 17.45 -6.32 11.93
CA GLY A 460 17.86 -4.92 12.09
C GLY A 460 19.30 -4.61 11.67
N LYS A 461 20.05 -5.58 11.12
CA LYS A 461 21.42 -5.37 10.67
C LYS A 461 21.49 -5.12 9.16
N LYS A 462 22.54 -4.39 8.77
CA LYS A 462 22.91 -4.12 7.37
C LYS A 462 24.22 -4.83 7.08
N ASP A 463 24.31 -5.48 5.92
CA ASP A 463 25.53 -6.14 5.45
C ASP A 463 25.67 -5.96 3.93
N THR A 464 26.87 -6.10 3.41
CA THR A 464 27.20 -5.98 1.99
C THR A 464 27.42 -7.36 1.38
N ILE A 465 26.77 -7.64 0.27
CA ILE A 465 26.93 -8.89 -0.48
C ILE A 465 27.57 -8.62 -1.84
N ILE A 466 28.35 -9.60 -2.30
CA ILE A 466 28.96 -9.59 -3.63
C ILE A 466 28.34 -10.74 -4.42
N ILE A 467 27.67 -10.40 -5.53
CA ILE A 467 27.06 -11.37 -6.44
C ILE A 467 27.89 -11.42 -7.71
N ASN A 468 28.44 -12.59 -8.01
CA ASN A 468 29.14 -12.80 -9.28
C ASN A 468 28.09 -12.97 -10.40
N LEU A 469 28.22 -12.15 -11.44
CA LEU A 469 27.33 -12.15 -12.59
C LEU A 469 27.86 -13.13 -13.65
N PRO A 470 27.01 -14.05 -14.16
CA PRO A 470 27.42 -14.96 -15.22
C PRO A 470 27.58 -14.22 -16.54
N ARG A 471 28.36 -14.80 -17.47
CA ARG A 471 28.52 -14.23 -18.84
C ARG A 471 27.19 -14.04 -19.58
N SER A 472 26.16 -14.82 -19.22
CA SER A 472 24.81 -14.71 -19.79
C SER A 472 23.96 -13.58 -19.21
N PHE A 473 24.42 -12.87 -18.17
CA PHE A 473 23.67 -11.81 -17.50
C PHE A 473 23.27 -10.69 -18.47
N GLU A 474 24.23 -10.19 -19.25
CA GLU A 474 24.00 -9.15 -20.26
C GLU A 474 22.96 -9.59 -21.31
N ASN A 475 22.94 -10.88 -21.65
CA ASN A 475 22.01 -11.47 -22.63
C ASN A 475 20.56 -11.58 -22.13
N LEU A 476 20.30 -11.34 -20.84
CA LEU A 476 18.93 -11.24 -20.33
C LEU A 476 18.26 -9.94 -20.81
N PHE A 477 19.06 -8.92 -21.09
CA PHE A 477 18.60 -7.57 -21.39
C PHE A 477 18.78 -7.27 -22.87
N VAL A 478 17.90 -7.83 -23.70
CA VAL A 478 17.89 -7.62 -25.14
C VAL A 478 16.74 -6.71 -25.53
N SER A 479 17.07 -5.55 -26.08
CA SER A 479 16.08 -4.72 -26.75
C SER A 479 15.75 -5.33 -28.11
N LYS A 480 14.59 -5.99 -28.22
CA LYS A 480 14.14 -6.59 -29.49
C LYS A 480 14.05 -5.57 -30.64
N LYS A 481 13.83 -4.31 -30.29
CA LYS A 481 13.61 -3.20 -31.23
C LYS A 481 14.91 -2.57 -31.71
N THR A 482 15.87 -2.32 -30.82
CA THR A 482 17.18 -1.73 -31.19
C THR A 482 18.26 -2.76 -31.48
N LYS A 483 17.99 -4.06 -31.21
CA LYS A 483 18.97 -5.16 -31.26
C LYS A 483 20.20 -4.93 -30.37
N GLU A 484 20.10 -4.01 -29.42
CA GLU A 484 21.13 -3.79 -28.40
C GLU A 484 21.02 -4.83 -27.29
N VAL A 485 22.18 -5.29 -26.83
CA VAL A 485 22.33 -6.21 -25.69
C VAL A 485 23.11 -5.48 -24.61
N GLY A 486 22.60 -5.48 -23.38
CA GLY A 486 23.34 -5.02 -22.22
C GLY A 486 22.47 -4.52 -21.06
N PHE A 487 22.99 -4.69 -19.86
CA PHE A 487 22.42 -4.20 -18.61
C PHE A 487 22.61 -2.68 -18.51
N LYS A 488 21.51 -1.93 -18.43
CA LYS A 488 21.48 -0.49 -18.16
C LYS A 488 20.91 -0.30 -16.77
N LEU A 489 21.74 0.09 -15.80
CA LEU A 489 21.36 0.16 -14.37
C LEU A 489 20.04 0.91 -14.15
N TYR A 490 19.92 2.13 -14.69
CA TYR A 490 18.73 2.98 -14.51
C TYR A 490 17.44 2.38 -15.09
N LYS A 491 17.54 1.43 -16.02
CA LYS A 491 16.40 0.83 -16.72
C LYS A 491 16.06 -0.56 -16.20
N HIS A 492 17.07 -1.42 -16.10
CA HIS A 492 16.90 -2.86 -15.89
C HIS A 492 17.00 -3.28 -14.43
N ILE A 493 17.39 -2.38 -13.50
CA ILE A 493 17.49 -2.73 -12.08
C ILE A 493 16.13 -3.15 -11.48
N TYR A 494 15.04 -2.60 -11.98
CA TYR A 494 13.67 -2.91 -11.54
C TYR A 494 13.20 -4.31 -11.96
N ASP A 495 13.88 -4.91 -12.94
CA ASP A 495 13.66 -6.30 -13.36
C ASP A 495 14.44 -7.28 -12.47
N LEU A 496 15.28 -6.79 -11.54
CA LEU A 496 16.12 -7.62 -10.67
C LEU A 496 15.57 -7.70 -9.24
N TYR A 497 15.63 -8.91 -8.70
CA TYR A 497 15.16 -9.22 -7.36
C TYR A 497 16.22 -10.01 -6.59
N ILE A 498 16.33 -9.73 -5.30
CA ILE A 498 17.03 -10.61 -4.37
C ILE A 498 16.05 -11.64 -3.83
N SER A 499 16.36 -12.90 -4.07
CA SER A 499 15.70 -14.02 -3.40
C SER A 499 16.32 -14.22 -2.02
N TYR A 500 15.47 -14.40 -1.02
CA TYR A 500 15.86 -14.63 0.36
C TYR A 500 14.85 -15.55 1.05
N SER A 501 15.23 -16.12 2.19
CA SER A 501 14.32 -16.80 3.09
C SER A 501 14.49 -16.28 4.51
N ILE A 502 13.43 -16.39 5.30
CA ILE A 502 13.52 -16.19 6.75
C ILE A 502 13.98 -17.52 7.36
N VAL A 503 14.86 -17.47 8.35
CA VAL A 503 15.36 -18.68 9.06
C VAL A 503 14.17 -19.47 9.63
N GLY A 504 14.21 -20.81 9.58
CA GLY A 504 13.12 -21.68 10.01
C GLY A 504 11.96 -21.85 9.03
N ILE A 505 11.91 -21.07 7.95
CA ILE A 505 10.77 -21.05 7.01
C ILE A 505 11.22 -21.50 5.62
N ASN A 506 10.56 -22.53 5.10
CA ASN A 506 10.84 -23.11 3.78
C ASN A 506 10.10 -22.38 2.65
N ASN A 507 10.17 -21.05 2.64
CA ASN A 507 9.57 -20.22 1.60
C ASN A 507 10.60 -19.24 1.03
N THR A 508 10.62 -19.09 -0.30
CA THR A 508 11.47 -18.10 -0.97
C THR A 508 10.68 -16.82 -1.19
N LEU A 509 11.17 -15.74 -0.60
CA LEU A 509 10.65 -14.40 -0.77
C LEU A 509 11.55 -13.59 -1.72
N TYR A 510 11.03 -12.48 -2.23
CA TYR A 510 11.70 -11.66 -3.24
C TYR A 510 11.54 -10.18 -2.95
N SER A 511 12.65 -9.45 -2.87
CA SER A 511 12.66 -7.99 -2.75
C SER A 511 13.33 -7.35 -3.96
N SER A 512 12.69 -6.30 -4.50
CA SER A 512 13.24 -5.50 -5.60
C SER A 512 14.52 -4.79 -5.16
N ILE A 513 15.46 -4.63 -6.08
CA ILE A 513 16.71 -3.91 -5.81
C ILE A 513 16.52 -2.42 -6.08
N LEU A 514 16.92 -1.58 -5.12
CA LEU A 514 16.89 -0.14 -5.28
C LEU A 514 18.17 0.35 -5.96
N PRO A 515 18.09 1.20 -7.00
CA PRO A 515 19.26 1.86 -7.54
C PRO A 515 19.77 2.85 -6.49
N TYR A 516 20.91 2.56 -5.87
CA TYR A 516 21.67 3.56 -5.15
C TYR A 516 22.85 3.97 -6.02
N GLN A 517 22.99 5.27 -6.21
CA GLN A 517 24.02 5.87 -7.04
C GLN A 517 25.09 6.41 -6.09
N GLU A 518 26.33 5.94 -6.26
CA GLU A 518 27.48 6.50 -5.57
C GLU A 518 27.51 8.01 -5.82
N LYS A 519 27.67 8.82 -4.76
CA LYS A 519 27.91 10.25 -4.92
C LYS A 519 29.28 10.40 -5.57
N GLU A 520 29.32 10.51 -6.89
CA GLU A 520 30.53 11.01 -7.53
C GLU A 520 30.79 12.43 -7.03
N GLU A 521 32.04 12.72 -6.63
CA GLU A 521 32.45 14.08 -6.32
C GLU A 521 32.34 14.93 -7.59
N VAL A 522 31.31 15.79 -7.64
CA VAL A 522 31.17 16.79 -8.69
C VAL A 522 32.27 17.83 -8.50
N THR A 523 33.31 17.76 -9.34
CA THR A 523 34.52 18.60 -9.23
C THR A 523 34.29 20.05 -9.65
N GLN A 524 33.23 20.35 -10.42
CA GLN A 524 32.82 21.68 -10.86
C GLN A 524 31.29 21.75 -10.90
N ASP A 525 30.70 22.67 -10.14
CA ASP A 525 29.24 22.83 -10.00
C ASP A 525 28.86 24.24 -10.44
N ILE A 526 28.31 24.37 -11.65
CA ILE A 526 27.94 25.66 -12.26
C ILE A 526 26.95 26.48 -11.44
N PHE A 527 26.23 25.88 -10.50
CA PHE A 527 25.29 26.58 -9.61
C PHE A 527 25.93 27.03 -8.30
N ARG A 528 27.10 26.49 -7.94
CA ARG A 528 27.84 26.84 -6.72
C ARG A 528 29.10 27.66 -6.99
N ASP A 529 29.68 27.52 -8.17
CA ASP A 529 30.84 28.29 -8.59
C ASP A 529 30.46 29.76 -8.78
N SER A 530 31.20 30.67 -8.13
CA SER A 530 30.97 32.10 -8.28
C SER A 530 31.46 32.59 -9.65
N ILE A 531 30.55 32.75 -10.60
CA ILE A 531 30.86 33.32 -11.92
C ILE A 531 30.68 34.83 -11.87
N ASN A 532 31.77 35.57 -12.06
CA ASN A 532 31.73 37.03 -12.16
C ASN A 532 31.38 37.46 -13.59
N ILE A 533 30.11 37.77 -13.81
CA ILE A 533 29.60 38.25 -15.11
C ILE A 533 30.26 39.57 -15.57
N SER A 534 30.90 40.32 -14.66
CA SER A 534 31.58 41.58 -14.97
C SER A 534 32.82 41.41 -15.86
N ASP A 535 33.37 40.20 -15.93
CA ASP A 535 34.59 39.91 -16.70
C ASP A 535 34.30 39.70 -18.20
N ARG A 536 33.03 39.73 -18.59
CA ARG A 536 32.56 39.58 -19.97
C ARG A 536 32.48 40.92 -20.71
N ASN A 537 33.29 41.06 -21.76
CA ASN A 537 33.37 42.29 -22.57
C ASN A 537 32.11 42.61 -23.40
N ASP A 538 31.27 41.60 -23.62
CA ASP A 538 30.02 41.67 -24.39
C ASP A 538 28.82 42.11 -23.54
N ILE A 539 28.98 42.29 -22.22
CA ILE A 539 27.92 42.61 -21.27
C ILE A 539 28.05 44.03 -20.72
N VAL A 540 26.91 44.67 -20.47
CA VAL A 540 26.79 45.95 -19.76
C VAL A 540 25.87 45.78 -18.56
N ILE A 541 26.35 46.19 -17.39
CA ILE A 541 25.61 46.18 -16.13
C ILE A 541 25.26 47.62 -15.74
N TYR A 542 23.96 47.93 -15.74
CA TYR A 542 23.44 49.21 -15.25
C TYR A 542 23.06 49.10 -13.77
N ASN A 543 24.04 49.19 -12.88
CA ASN A 543 23.87 49.01 -11.43
C ASN A 543 22.72 49.84 -10.82
N LYS A 544 22.52 51.09 -11.27
CA LYS A 544 21.43 51.95 -10.75
C LYS A 544 20.01 51.46 -11.11
N LYS A 545 19.89 50.64 -12.15
CA LYS A 545 18.62 50.11 -12.67
C LYS A 545 18.50 48.60 -12.46
N ASN A 546 19.53 47.96 -11.90
CA ASN A 546 19.64 46.50 -11.81
C ASN A 546 19.41 45.80 -13.16
N ILE A 547 19.90 46.37 -14.27
CA ILE A 547 19.72 45.79 -15.62
C ILE A 547 21.04 45.22 -16.10
N ILE A 548 21.00 44.00 -16.64
CA ILE A 548 22.07 43.39 -17.41
C ILE A 548 21.59 43.28 -18.86
N THR A 549 22.44 43.65 -19.83
CA THR A 549 22.14 43.57 -21.27
C THR A 549 23.44 43.34 -22.04
N PHE A 550 23.32 42.92 -23.29
CA PHE A 550 24.46 42.93 -24.21
C PHE A 550 24.81 44.34 -24.67
N LYS A 551 26.12 44.55 -24.90
CA LYS A 551 26.69 45.77 -25.46
C LYS A 551 26.40 45.90 -26.95
N GLU A 552 26.46 44.77 -27.66
CA GLU A 552 26.31 44.68 -29.10
C GLU A 552 25.04 43.92 -29.49
N LYS A 553 24.65 44.02 -30.76
CA LYS A 553 23.51 43.27 -31.29
C LYS A 553 23.88 41.88 -31.78
N ASN A 554 25.14 41.59 -32.08
CA ASN A 554 25.59 40.27 -32.51
C ASN A 554 26.49 39.69 -31.42
N ILE A 555 26.09 38.57 -30.83
CA ILE A 555 26.76 37.98 -29.68
C ILE A 555 27.00 36.51 -29.95
N THR A 556 28.19 36.02 -29.60
CA THR A 556 28.51 34.59 -29.65
C THR A 556 28.71 34.05 -28.23
N ILE A 557 28.05 32.94 -27.91
CA ILE A 557 28.13 32.28 -26.60
C ILE A 557 28.67 30.86 -26.82
N SER A 558 29.96 30.64 -26.56
CA SER A 558 30.60 29.32 -26.62
C SER A 558 30.80 28.65 -25.25
N THR A 559 30.61 29.41 -24.17
CA THR A 559 30.72 28.93 -22.78
C THR A 559 29.48 29.36 -21.98
N PRO A 560 29.19 28.72 -20.82
CA PRO A 560 28.02 29.09 -20.03
C PRO A 560 27.97 30.58 -19.68
N LEU A 561 26.86 31.22 -20.03
CA LEU A 561 26.50 32.57 -19.61
C LEU A 561 25.52 32.47 -18.45
N ILE A 562 25.97 32.80 -17.24
CA ILE A 562 25.13 32.78 -16.04
C ILE A 562 24.81 34.21 -15.63
N ILE A 563 23.54 34.60 -15.75
CA ILE A 563 23.05 35.88 -15.25
C ILE A 563 22.73 35.71 -13.75
N PRO A 564 23.37 36.51 -12.86
CA PRO A 564 23.18 36.37 -11.42
C PRO A 564 21.79 36.87 -10.98
N ASN A 565 21.43 36.55 -9.74
CA ASN A 565 20.28 37.09 -9.03
C ASN A 565 20.29 38.64 -8.95
N ASN A 566 19.17 39.21 -8.51
CA ASN A 566 18.99 40.64 -8.20
C ASN A 566 19.11 41.61 -9.38
N HIS A 567 18.94 41.12 -10.61
CA HIS A 567 18.94 41.93 -11.82
C HIS A 567 17.70 41.66 -12.68
N THR A 568 17.60 42.33 -13.82
CA THR A 568 16.72 41.97 -14.93
C THR A 568 17.58 41.83 -16.17
N PHE A 569 17.49 40.69 -16.85
CA PHE A 569 18.20 40.48 -18.10
C PHE A 569 17.37 41.01 -19.27
N VAL A 570 17.84 42.08 -19.89
CA VAL A 570 17.12 42.78 -20.95
C VAL A 570 17.82 42.54 -22.29
N ILE A 571 17.07 42.05 -23.27
CA ILE A 571 17.53 41.95 -24.66
C ILE A 571 16.70 42.89 -25.52
N LYS A 572 17.38 43.67 -26.37
CA LYS A 572 16.77 44.67 -27.23
C LYS A 572 16.43 44.07 -28.60
N GLU A 573 15.48 44.70 -29.29
CA GLU A 573 15.09 44.33 -30.65
C GLU A 573 16.27 44.25 -31.64
N GLY A 574 16.20 43.27 -32.54
CA GLY A 574 17.21 42.99 -33.56
C GLY A 574 18.53 42.42 -33.02
N THR A 575 18.59 42.00 -31.76
CA THR A 575 19.75 41.27 -31.23
C THR A 575 19.74 39.83 -31.73
N ILE A 576 20.89 39.38 -32.25
CA ILE A 576 21.20 38.01 -32.68
C ILE A 576 22.22 37.42 -31.70
N ILE A 577 21.87 36.29 -31.09
CA ILE A 577 22.71 35.52 -30.18
C ILE A 577 22.94 34.17 -30.83
N ASP A 578 24.20 33.88 -31.15
CA ASP A 578 24.63 32.60 -31.69
C ASP A 578 25.28 31.77 -30.58
N VAL A 579 24.60 30.75 -30.10
CA VAL A 579 25.09 29.81 -29.11
C VAL A 579 25.78 28.65 -29.83
N VAL A 580 27.04 28.42 -29.52
CA VAL A 580 27.89 27.45 -30.23
C VAL A 580 28.69 26.62 -29.24
N GLU A 581 29.33 25.54 -29.69
CA GLU A 581 30.30 24.76 -28.90
C GLU A 581 29.79 24.28 -27.52
N GLY A 582 28.48 24.07 -27.35
CA GLY A 582 27.89 23.67 -26.07
C GLY A 582 27.70 24.80 -25.05
N GLY A 583 27.82 26.07 -25.49
CA GLY A 583 27.40 27.24 -24.72
C GLY A 583 25.93 27.17 -24.30
N LYS A 584 25.56 27.94 -23.28
CA LYS A 584 24.18 27.98 -22.74
C LYS A 584 23.92 29.30 -22.01
N ILE A 585 22.65 29.63 -21.83
CA ILE A 585 22.23 30.79 -21.05
C ILE A 585 21.45 30.30 -19.82
N ILE A 586 21.92 30.64 -18.63
CA ILE A 586 21.22 30.37 -17.37
C ILE A 586 20.95 31.72 -16.72
N SER A 587 19.68 32.03 -16.46
CA SER A 587 19.30 33.29 -15.85
C SER A 587 18.65 33.05 -14.51
N HIS A 588 19.34 33.44 -13.43
CA HIS A 588 18.73 33.54 -12.10
C HIS A 588 17.95 34.85 -11.91
N SER A 589 17.85 35.68 -12.96
CA SER A 589 17.11 36.94 -12.95
C SER A 589 15.92 36.87 -13.90
N PRO A 590 14.84 37.64 -13.65
CA PRO A 590 13.77 37.79 -14.62
C PRO A 590 14.29 38.33 -15.95
N ILE A 591 13.74 37.83 -17.06
CA ILE A 591 14.10 38.21 -18.42
C ILE A 591 13.05 39.13 -19.06
N LYS A 592 13.53 40.09 -19.86
CA LYS A 592 12.69 40.97 -20.71
C LYS A 592 13.27 41.04 -22.11
N PHE A 593 12.76 40.21 -23.00
CA PHE A 593 13.16 40.16 -24.40
C PHE A 593 12.17 41.00 -25.21
N ASN A 594 12.61 42.18 -25.62
CA ASN A 594 11.77 43.20 -26.24
C ASN A 594 12.02 43.26 -27.76
N GLY A 595 11.79 42.16 -28.46
CA GLY A 595 11.78 42.14 -29.93
C GLY A 595 10.56 42.88 -30.49
N THR A 596 10.63 43.19 -31.78
CA THR A 596 9.49 43.70 -32.56
C THR A 596 9.28 42.84 -33.80
N LYS A 597 8.14 43.01 -34.48
CA LYS A 597 7.85 42.29 -35.72
C LYS A 597 8.90 42.58 -36.80
N GLU A 598 9.33 43.84 -36.88
CA GLU A 598 10.32 44.32 -37.84
C GLU A 598 11.74 43.92 -37.43
N ASN A 599 12.04 43.91 -36.14
CA ASN A 599 13.35 43.59 -35.59
C ASN A 599 13.23 42.52 -34.49
N PRO A 600 12.99 41.26 -34.84
CA PRO A 600 12.88 40.19 -33.85
C PRO A 600 14.23 39.97 -33.15
N ILE A 601 14.17 39.41 -31.94
CA ILE A 601 15.35 38.85 -31.28
C ILE A 601 15.55 37.42 -31.82
N VAL A 602 16.79 37.05 -32.14
CA VAL A 602 17.12 35.71 -32.64
C VAL A 602 18.14 35.07 -31.71
N ILE A 603 17.78 33.94 -31.09
CA ILE A 603 18.67 33.10 -30.30
C ILE A 603 18.78 31.78 -31.06
N ARG A 604 19.95 31.50 -31.62
CA ARG A 604 20.15 30.34 -32.51
C ARG A 604 21.43 29.60 -32.22
N SER A 605 21.59 28.43 -32.83
CA SER A 605 22.88 27.75 -32.91
C SER A 605 23.27 27.45 -34.35
N SER A 606 24.31 28.14 -34.84
CA SER A 606 24.83 27.95 -36.20
C SER A 606 25.54 26.61 -36.39
N ASP A 607 26.11 26.04 -35.33
CA ASP A 607 26.80 24.74 -35.35
C ASP A 607 25.92 23.56 -34.87
N LYS A 608 24.67 23.84 -34.46
CA LYS A 608 23.70 22.88 -33.93
C LYS A 608 24.18 22.16 -32.66
N LYS A 609 25.14 22.75 -31.94
CA LYS A 609 25.66 22.26 -30.65
C LYS A 609 25.37 23.21 -29.49
N GLY A 610 24.94 24.43 -29.79
CA GLY A 610 24.53 25.41 -28.80
C GLY A 610 23.32 24.92 -28.02
N GLN A 611 23.42 25.00 -26.70
CA GLN A 611 22.31 24.70 -25.81
C GLN A 611 21.47 25.97 -25.63
N GLY A 612 20.22 25.81 -25.25
CA GLY A 612 19.31 26.95 -25.17
C GLY A 612 19.40 27.76 -23.87
N ILE A 613 18.23 28.09 -23.32
CA ILE A 613 18.07 28.97 -22.15
C ILE A 613 17.31 28.29 -21.02
N LEU A 614 17.80 28.48 -19.80
CA LEU A 614 17.11 28.15 -18.55
C LEU A 614 16.89 29.42 -17.72
N VAL A 615 15.67 29.65 -17.27
CA VAL A 615 15.28 30.77 -16.40
C VAL A 615 14.85 30.23 -15.03
N LEU A 616 15.51 30.74 -13.98
CA LEU A 616 15.40 30.40 -12.56
C LEU A 616 15.17 31.68 -11.75
N SER A 617 14.13 32.42 -12.12
CA SER A 617 13.86 33.78 -11.62
C SER A 617 13.02 33.83 -10.34
N GLU A 618 12.82 32.71 -9.64
CA GLU A 618 12.18 32.62 -8.32
C GLU A 618 10.85 33.40 -8.24
N ASP A 619 9.85 32.95 -9.01
CA ASP A 619 8.50 33.52 -9.13
C ASP A 619 8.41 34.94 -9.72
N GLN A 620 9.52 35.54 -10.16
CA GLN A 620 9.49 36.84 -10.83
C GLN A 620 8.98 36.73 -12.27
N PRO A 621 8.16 37.70 -12.75
CA PRO A 621 7.55 37.62 -14.07
C PRO A 621 8.55 37.92 -15.20
N ASN A 622 8.47 37.08 -16.24
CA ASN A 622 9.30 37.13 -17.43
C ASN A 622 8.46 37.54 -18.65
N ILE A 623 9.06 38.31 -19.56
CA ILE A 623 8.38 38.76 -20.78
C ILE A 623 9.26 38.45 -21.99
N VAL A 624 8.70 37.72 -22.96
CA VAL A 624 9.36 37.40 -24.23
C VAL A 624 8.45 37.82 -25.37
N ASN A 625 8.88 38.83 -26.11
CA ASN A 625 8.15 39.37 -27.26
C ASN A 625 8.98 39.20 -28.52
N TYR A 626 8.36 38.74 -29.61
CA TYR A 626 8.96 38.65 -30.97
C TYR A 626 10.38 38.08 -30.94
N THR A 627 10.50 36.87 -30.39
CA THR A 627 11.78 36.17 -30.22
C THR A 627 11.74 34.83 -30.95
N ILE A 628 12.83 34.49 -31.62
CA ILE A 628 13.02 33.23 -32.36
C ILE A 628 14.11 32.43 -31.64
N PHE A 629 13.78 31.20 -31.26
CA PHE A 629 14.70 30.19 -30.73
C PHE A 629 14.90 29.11 -31.79
N ASP A 630 16.13 28.91 -32.28
CA ASP A 630 16.36 28.07 -33.48
C ASP A 630 17.60 27.18 -33.41
N TYR A 631 17.47 25.90 -33.79
CA TYR A 631 18.57 24.90 -33.82
C TYR A 631 19.26 24.62 -32.47
N LEU A 632 18.59 24.89 -31.35
CA LEU A 632 19.15 24.69 -30.00
C LEU A 632 18.98 23.24 -29.53
N THR A 633 19.84 22.82 -28.60
CA THR A 633 19.68 21.57 -27.83
C THR A 633 19.28 21.88 -26.39
N ASN A 634 18.91 20.84 -25.63
CA ASN A 634 18.65 20.96 -24.20
C ASN A 634 19.93 21.31 -23.42
N LEU A 635 19.77 21.89 -22.23
CA LEU A 635 20.93 22.22 -21.40
C LEU A 635 21.42 20.98 -20.66
N GLU A 636 22.73 20.78 -20.69
CA GLU A 636 23.45 19.72 -19.96
C GLU A 636 24.77 20.26 -19.42
N HIS A 637 25.13 19.90 -18.19
CA HIS A 637 26.42 20.21 -17.58
C HIS A 637 26.78 19.13 -16.54
N GLY A 638 27.81 18.34 -16.81
CA GLY A 638 28.16 17.19 -15.97
C GLY A 638 27.00 16.20 -15.89
N PHE A 639 26.55 15.88 -14.67
CA PHE A 639 25.39 15.01 -14.41
C PHE A 639 24.04 15.75 -14.36
N TRP A 640 24.05 17.07 -14.50
CA TRP A 640 22.84 17.87 -14.52
C TRP A 640 22.37 18.09 -15.95
N ASN A 641 21.08 17.90 -16.20
CA ASN A 641 20.43 18.28 -17.44
C ASN A 641 19.00 18.75 -17.18
N VAL A 642 18.47 19.50 -18.14
CA VAL A 642 17.03 19.69 -18.33
C VAL A 642 16.67 19.14 -19.70
N THR A 643 15.39 18.85 -19.90
CA THR A 643 14.83 18.26 -21.12
C THR A 643 14.60 19.31 -22.21
N GLY A 644 14.34 20.56 -21.77
CA GLY A 644 14.01 21.70 -22.59
C GLY A 644 15.19 22.44 -23.24
N ALA A 645 15.00 22.93 -24.47
CA ALA A 645 15.86 23.98 -25.04
C ALA A 645 15.48 25.37 -24.52
N VAL A 646 14.20 25.64 -24.28
CA VAL A 646 13.74 26.86 -23.61
C VAL A 646 12.99 26.42 -22.35
N THR A 647 13.57 26.70 -21.18
CA THR A 647 13.00 26.24 -19.90
C THR A 647 12.73 27.40 -18.96
N PHE A 648 11.51 27.44 -18.42
CA PHE A 648 11.11 28.32 -17.32
C PHE A 648 10.74 27.47 -16.12
N TYR A 649 11.58 27.50 -15.08
CA TYR A 649 11.36 26.74 -13.86
C TYR A 649 11.04 27.69 -12.72
N GLU A 650 9.88 27.53 -12.08
CA GLU A 650 9.38 28.41 -11.00
C GLU A 650 9.52 29.89 -11.41
N SER A 651 9.16 30.20 -12.66
CA SER A 651 9.44 31.47 -13.32
C SER A 651 8.28 31.87 -14.22
N PRO A 652 7.29 32.63 -13.72
CA PRO A 652 6.11 33.00 -14.48
C PRO A 652 6.49 33.71 -15.78
N VAL A 653 5.83 33.38 -16.90
CA VAL A 653 6.22 33.91 -18.21
C VAL A 653 5.06 34.28 -19.12
N THR A 654 5.18 35.42 -19.79
CA THR A 654 4.34 35.81 -20.93
C THR A 654 5.15 35.71 -22.22
N LEU A 655 4.71 34.86 -23.14
CA LEU A 655 5.28 34.63 -24.46
C LEU A 655 4.34 35.22 -25.53
N ASN A 656 4.78 36.25 -26.24
CA ASN A 656 4.00 36.88 -27.32
C ASN A 656 4.77 36.85 -28.64
N ASN A 657 4.17 36.26 -29.67
CA ASN A 657 4.78 36.16 -31.02
C ASN A 657 6.16 35.49 -30.96
N VAL A 658 6.28 34.39 -30.22
CA VAL A 658 7.53 33.64 -30.06
C VAL A 658 7.53 32.46 -31.02
N THR A 659 8.67 32.22 -31.68
CA THR A 659 8.90 31.03 -32.50
C THR A 659 9.95 30.15 -31.83
N VAL A 660 9.66 28.86 -31.66
CA VAL A 660 10.62 27.85 -31.21
C VAL A 660 10.71 26.79 -32.31
N SER A 661 11.86 26.68 -32.99
CA SER A 661 11.96 25.87 -34.20
C SER A 661 13.26 25.08 -34.33
N ASN A 662 13.18 23.95 -35.04
CA ASN A 662 14.35 23.14 -35.44
C ASN A 662 15.22 22.66 -34.26
N ASN A 663 14.70 22.67 -33.03
CA ASN A 663 15.43 22.30 -31.84
C ASN A 663 15.59 20.78 -31.72
N ARG A 664 16.76 20.35 -31.24
CA ARG A 664 17.17 18.95 -31.06
C ARG A 664 17.27 18.63 -29.57
N CYS A 665 16.10 18.48 -28.97
CA CYS A 665 15.90 18.26 -27.54
C CYS A 665 14.67 17.38 -27.34
N GLU A 666 14.43 16.96 -26.10
CA GLU A 666 13.17 16.30 -25.76
C GLU A 666 12.03 17.31 -25.83
N ASP A 667 12.14 18.43 -25.09
CA ASP A 667 11.09 19.45 -25.07
C ASP A 667 11.60 20.72 -25.77
N ALA A 668 10.88 21.22 -26.76
CA ALA A 668 11.29 22.49 -27.38
C ALA A 668 11.08 23.66 -26.42
N LEU A 669 9.95 23.68 -25.72
CA LEU A 669 9.60 24.61 -24.64
C LEU A 669 9.07 23.82 -23.44
N ASN A 670 9.71 23.99 -22.28
CA ASN A 670 9.31 23.33 -21.04
C ASN A 670 9.08 24.36 -19.93
N ILE A 671 7.90 24.32 -19.30
CA ILE A 671 7.51 25.24 -18.23
C ILE A 671 7.12 24.41 -17.02
N ILE A 672 7.77 24.67 -15.88
CA ILE A 672 7.67 23.82 -14.68
C ILE A 672 7.26 24.65 -13.47
N ARG A 673 6.28 24.17 -12.71
CA ARG A 673 5.85 24.69 -11.40
C ARG A 673 5.56 26.19 -11.39
N THR A 674 4.89 26.69 -12.43
CA THR A 674 4.64 28.13 -12.54
C THR A 674 3.42 28.47 -13.40
N THR A 675 3.18 29.76 -13.62
CA THR A 675 2.10 30.25 -14.48
C THR A 675 2.63 30.77 -15.82
N PHE A 676 1.82 30.64 -16.87
CA PHE A 676 2.22 31.16 -18.18
C PHE A 676 1.05 31.67 -19.04
N GLU A 677 1.36 32.59 -19.95
CA GLU A 677 0.50 32.97 -21.06
C GLU A 677 1.29 32.88 -22.37
N MET A 678 0.76 32.15 -23.35
CA MET A 678 1.27 32.04 -24.70
C MET A 678 0.26 32.62 -25.69
N ARG A 679 0.69 33.61 -26.48
CA ARG A 679 -0.15 34.22 -27.51
C ARG A 679 0.60 34.35 -28.84
N ASN A 680 -0.05 33.93 -29.92
CA ASN A 680 0.49 34.02 -31.28
C ASN A 680 1.85 33.32 -31.44
N CYS A 681 2.09 32.24 -30.70
CA CYS A 681 3.35 31.52 -30.74
C CYS A 681 3.34 30.43 -31.83
N THR A 682 4.51 30.08 -32.34
CA THR A 682 4.69 28.96 -33.27
C THR A 682 5.78 28.03 -32.75
N LEU A 683 5.45 26.76 -32.57
CA LEU A 683 6.41 25.70 -32.27
C LEU A 683 6.45 24.75 -33.46
N SER A 684 7.64 24.49 -34.01
CA SER A 684 7.72 23.73 -35.26
C SER A 684 9.03 22.98 -35.49
N ASN A 685 9.00 21.88 -36.24
CA ASN A 685 10.17 21.07 -36.60
C ASN A 685 10.97 20.63 -35.36
N THR A 686 10.27 20.15 -34.32
CA THR A 686 10.90 19.71 -33.07
C THR A 686 11.27 18.23 -33.15
N GLN A 687 12.38 17.84 -32.52
CA GLN A 687 12.81 16.44 -32.51
C GLN A 687 11.84 15.52 -31.73
N SER A 688 11.27 16.00 -30.63
CA SER A 688 10.24 15.30 -29.86
C SER A 688 9.11 16.28 -29.52
N ASP A 689 8.88 16.56 -28.24
CA ASP A 689 7.71 17.26 -27.74
C ASP A 689 7.88 18.76 -27.98
N ALA A 690 6.80 19.42 -28.39
CA ALA A 690 6.86 20.85 -28.67
C ALA A 690 6.71 21.66 -27.39
N PHE A 691 5.63 21.45 -26.65
CA PHE A 691 5.37 22.09 -25.38
C PHE A 691 5.12 21.04 -24.30
N ASP A 692 5.89 21.15 -23.22
CA ASP A 692 5.74 20.36 -22.00
C ASP A 692 5.43 21.29 -20.80
N GLY A 693 4.35 20.99 -20.08
CA GLY A 693 3.91 21.73 -18.91
C GLY A 693 3.72 20.85 -17.67
N ASP A 694 4.65 20.96 -16.73
CA ASP A 694 4.66 20.21 -15.47
C ASP A 694 4.21 21.08 -14.29
N PHE A 695 3.08 20.74 -13.66
CA PHE A 695 2.54 21.46 -12.50
C PHE A 695 2.29 22.95 -12.77
N VAL A 696 1.72 23.26 -13.95
CA VAL A 696 1.52 24.63 -14.41
C VAL A 696 0.06 25.06 -14.41
N VAL A 697 -0.14 26.39 -14.33
CA VAL A 697 -1.44 27.02 -14.59
C VAL A 697 -1.29 28.05 -15.70
N GLY A 698 -1.96 27.87 -16.83
CA GLY A 698 -1.69 28.76 -17.96
C GLY A 698 -2.67 28.74 -19.11
N THR A 699 -2.40 29.58 -20.10
CA THR A 699 -3.23 29.73 -21.30
C THR A 699 -2.38 29.72 -22.57
N ILE A 700 -2.80 28.94 -23.56
CA ILE A 700 -2.27 28.94 -24.93
C ILE A 700 -3.35 29.49 -25.85
N LYS A 701 -3.03 30.55 -26.59
CA LYS A 701 -4.00 31.24 -27.44
C LYS A 701 -3.44 31.60 -28.82
N ASP A 702 -4.26 31.45 -29.85
CA ASP A 702 -3.98 31.88 -31.23
C ASP A 702 -2.62 31.35 -31.76
N SER A 703 -2.23 30.13 -31.36
CA SER A 703 -0.88 29.56 -31.58
C SER A 703 -0.88 28.36 -32.51
N LYS A 704 0.31 28.00 -33.03
CA LYS A 704 0.50 26.93 -34.01
C LYS A 704 1.58 25.94 -33.61
N PHE A 705 1.34 24.67 -33.91
CA PHE A 705 2.22 23.53 -33.64
C PHE A 705 2.35 22.72 -34.93
N ILE A 706 3.56 22.62 -35.50
CA ILE A 706 3.75 22.18 -36.90
C ILE A 706 4.92 21.21 -37.03
N ASN A 707 4.71 20.02 -37.59
CA ASN A 707 5.75 19.03 -37.90
C ASN A 707 6.61 18.70 -36.67
N LEU A 708 6.05 17.90 -35.77
CA LEU A 708 6.63 17.59 -34.47
C LEU A 708 6.98 16.11 -34.40
N GLY A 709 8.14 15.79 -33.82
CA GLY A 709 8.56 14.40 -33.68
C GLY A 709 7.67 13.57 -32.74
N ASN A 710 7.05 14.23 -31.75
CA ASN A 710 6.22 13.59 -30.73
C ASN A 710 4.97 14.43 -30.39
N ASP A 711 4.68 14.69 -29.11
CA ASP A 711 3.48 15.39 -28.65
C ASP A 711 3.53 16.91 -28.95
N ALA A 712 2.38 17.52 -29.24
CA ALA A 712 2.31 18.97 -29.45
C ALA A 712 2.16 19.73 -28.13
N ILE A 713 1.24 19.30 -27.28
CA ILE A 713 0.99 19.86 -25.95
C ILE A 713 0.84 18.67 -24.99
N ASP A 714 1.85 18.40 -24.18
CA ASP A 714 1.80 17.41 -23.08
C ASP A 714 1.83 18.14 -21.73
N VAL A 715 0.95 17.71 -20.81
CA VAL A 715 0.87 18.29 -19.46
C VAL A 715 0.62 17.24 -18.40
N SER A 716 1.24 17.45 -17.24
CA SER A 716 1.19 16.60 -16.05
C SER A 716 0.95 17.45 -14.79
N GLY A 717 -0.05 17.10 -13.97
CA GLY A 717 -0.40 17.85 -12.75
C GLY A 717 -0.82 19.30 -12.97
N SER A 718 -1.39 19.65 -14.13
CA SER A 718 -1.54 21.04 -14.60
C SER A 718 -2.99 21.45 -14.88
N ASP A 719 -3.30 22.75 -14.73
CA ASP A 719 -4.59 23.35 -15.10
C ASP A 719 -4.40 24.34 -16.28
N ILE A 720 -4.78 23.97 -17.51
CA ILE A 720 -4.53 24.79 -18.70
C ILE A 720 -5.76 25.07 -19.56
N ASN A 721 -5.73 26.23 -20.24
CA ASN A 721 -6.73 26.62 -21.23
C ASN A 721 -6.10 26.78 -22.63
N ILE A 722 -6.74 26.22 -23.65
CA ILE A 722 -6.26 26.22 -25.03
C ILE A 722 -7.33 26.81 -25.95
N PHE A 723 -7.02 27.93 -26.62
CA PHE A 723 -7.97 28.68 -27.44
C PHE A 723 -7.43 28.96 -28.83
N ASN A 724 -8.20 28.66 -29.88
CA ASN A 724 -7.85 28.99 -31.26
C ASN A 724 -6.46 28.47 -31.67
N VAL A 725 -6.20 27.19 -31.41
CA VAL A 725 -4.91 26.56 -31.70
C VAL A 725 -5.00 25.66 -32.92
N GLN A 726 -3.95 25.68 -33.75
CA GLN A 726 -3.77 24.79 -34.88
C GLN A 726 -2.61 23.84 -34.62
N ILE A 727 -2.86 22.54 -34.69
CA ILE A 727 -1.85 21.48 -34.59
C ILE A 727 -1.87 20.72 -35.91
N SER A 728 -0.70 20.59 -36.53
CA SER A 728 -0.53 19.85 -37.79
C SER A 728 0.73 19.01 -37.74
N GLU A 729 0.63 17.74 -38.14
CA GLU A 729 1.77 16.83 -38.22
C GLU A 729 2.43 16.60 -36.84
N ALA A 730 1.62 16.31 -35.82
CA ALA A 730 2.14 15.84 -34.53
C ALA A 730 2.46 14.33 -34.61
N GLY A 731 3.71 13.95 -34.35
CA GLY A 731 4.20 12.58 -34.50
C GLY A 731 3.52 11.59 -33.57
N ASP A 732 3.07 12.03 -32.40
CA ASP A 732 2.29 11.20 -31.47
C ASP A 732 0.95 11.87 -31.10
N LYS A 733 0.86 12.64 -30.01
CA LYS A 733 -0.41 13.25 -29.58
C LYS A 733 -0.49 14.72 -29.94
N GLY A 734 -1.65 15.14 -30.45
CA GLY A 734 -1.98 16.57 -30.55
C GLY A 734 -2.14 17.19 -29.16
N LEU A 735 -3.02 16.64 -28.33
CA LEU A 735 -3.27 17.09 -26.97
C LEU A 735 -3.14 15.91 -26.00
N SER A 736 -2.30 16.05 -24.98
CA SER A 736 -2.07 15.03 -23.98
C SER A 736 -2.18 15.63 -22.57
N ALA A 737 -3.02 15.02 -21.73
CA ALA A 737 -3.17 15.39 -20.33
C ALA A 737 -2.99 14.14 -19.45
N GLY A 738 -2.18 14.24 -18.39
CA GLY A 738 -1.95 13.16 -17.43
C GLY A 738 -1.94 13.66 -15.98
N GLU A 739 -1.83 12.70 -15.06
CA GLU A 739 -1.54 12.93 -13.64
C GLU A 739 -2.41 14.03 -12.98
N ASP A 740 -3.73 13.87 -13.01
CA ASP A 740 -4.73 14.81 -12.45
C ASP A 740 -4.78 16.20 -13.14
N SER A 741 -4.28 16.32 -14.37
CA SER A 741 -4.37 17.57 -15.15
C SER A 741 -5.80 17.90 -15.57
N LYS A 742 -6.14 19.19 -15.58
CA LYS A 742 -7.38 19.72 -16.16
C LYS A 742 -7.08 20.55 -17.40
N MET A 743 -7.65 20.16 -18.53
CA MET A 743 -7.44 20.82 -19.81
C MET A 743 -8.77 21.31 -20.38
N THR A 744 -8.89 22.62 -20.58
CA THR A 744 -10.04 23.22 -21.28
C THR A 744 -9.63 23.63 -22.68
N VAL A 745 -10.30 23.08 -23.69
CA VAL A 745 -9.95 23.23 -25.11
C VAL A 745 -11.11 23.89 -25.83
N LYS A 746 -10.84 24.95 -26.58
CA LYS A 746 -11.86 25.61 -27.39
C LYS A 746 -11.38 26.09 -28.75
N ASN A 747 -12.15 25.74 -29.78
CA ASN A 747 -11.90 26.07 -31.18
C ASN A 747 -10.48 25.64 -31.61
N VAL A 748 -10.22 24.34 -31.58
CA VAL A 748 -8.92 23.75 -31.96
C VAL A 748 -9.06 22.95 -33.25
N TYR A 749 -8.04 23.01 -34.10
CA TYR A 749 -7.92 22.21 -35.32
C TYR A 749 -6.68 21.32 -35.21
N ILE A 750 -6.85 20.00 -35.38
CA ILE A 750 -5.77 19.00 -35.34
C ILE A 750 -5.78 18.24 -36.66
N SER A 751 -4.66 18.20 -37.37
CA SER A 751 -4.53 17.48 -38.64
C SER A 751 -3.29 16.61 -38.71
N THR A 752 -3.39 15.42 -39.29
CA THR A 752 -2.23 14.55 -39.58
C THR A 752 -1.48 14.19 -38.29
N SER A 753 -2.19 13.70 -37.28
CA SER A 753 -1.60 13.23 -36.01
C SER A 753 -1.84 11.73 -35.81
N GLU A 754 -0.95 11.06 -35.10
CA GLU A 754 -1.16 9.65 -34.71
C GLU A 754 -2.33 9.54 -33.72
N ILE A 755 -2.37 10.41 -32.71
CA ILE A 755 -3.46 10.55 -31.75
C ILE A 755 -3.86 12.04 -31.67
N ALA A 756 -5.15 12.38 -31.76
CA ALA A 756 -5.56 13.78 -31.59
C ALA A 756 -5.63 14.19 -30.10
N VAL A 757 -6.34 13.43 -29.26
CA VAL A 757 -6.52 13.77 -27.84
C VAL A 757 -6.36 12.53 -26.95
N ALA A 758 -5.55 12.65 -25.90
CA ALA A 758 -5.30 11.60 -24.92
C ALA A 758 -5.46 12.11 -23.47
N GLY A 759 -6.32 11.44 -22.70
CA GLY A 759 -6.45 11.64 -21.25
C GLY A 759 -5.91 10.44 -20.46
N LYS A 760 -5.00 10.69 -19.52
CA LYS A 760 -4.36 9.68 -18.67
C LYS A 760 -4.57 10.00 -17.19
N ASP A 761 -4.55 8.99 -16.32
CA ASP A 761 -4.22 9.15 -14.89
C ASP A 761 -5.00 10.27 -14.14
N LEU A 762 -6.31 10.12 -13.92
CA LEU A 762 -7.23 11.11 -13.31
C LEU A 762 -7.46 12.42 -14.07
N SER A 763 -6.82 12.64 -15.22
CA SER A 763 -7.02 13.87 -15.97
C SER A 763 -8.48 14.11 -16.39
N VAL A 764 -8.83 15.39 -16.51
CA VAL A 764 -10.14 15.87 -16.97
C VAL A 764 -9.94 16.80 -18.17
N ILE A 765 -10.46 16.42 -19.32
CA ILE A 765 -10.37 17.23 -20.55
C ILE A 765 -11.79 17.67 -20.96
N ASN A 766 -12.00 18.99 -21.07
CA ASN A 766 -13.26 19.59 -21.51
C ASN A 766 -13.06 20.31 -22.84
N ILE A 767 -13.78 19.90 -23.87
CA ILE A 767 -13.58 20.34 -25.25
C ILE A 767 -14.86 20.97 -25.80
N ASP A 768 -14.75 22.20 -26.29
CA ASP A 768 -15.79 22.95 -26.99
C ASP A 768 -15.29 23.32 -28.39
N LYS A 769 -15.82 22.68 -29.43
CA LYS A 769 -15.45 22.88 -30.83
C LYS A 769 -14.03 22.42 -31.18
N LEU A 770 -13.94 21.19 -31.69
CA LEU A 770 -12.70 20.55 -32.13
C LEU A 770 -12.89 19.98 -33.54
N PHE A 771 -11.97 20.30 -34.45
CA PHE A 771 -11.91 19.69 -35.78
C PHE A 771 -10.68 18.78 -35.88
N ILE A 772 -10.90 17.53 -36.28
CA ILE A 772 -9.86 16.50 -36.41
C ILE A 772 -9.84 16.01 -37.85
N GLU A 773 -8.66 16.04 -38.49
CA GLU A 773 -8.48 15.62 -39.89
C GLU A 773 -7.31 14.65 -40.06
N ASN A 774 -7.48 13.62 -40.89
CA ASN A 774 -6.39 12.73 -41.31
C ASN A 774 -5.60 12.14 -40.11
N THR A 775 -6.31 11.78 -39.04
CA THR A 775 -5.73 11.27 -37.79
C THR A 775 -6.06 9.80 -37.61
N LYS A 776 -5.11 9.02 -37.09
CA LYS A 776 -5.33 7.59 -36.87
C LYS A 776 -6.28 7.32 -35.69
N LEU A 777 -6.04 7.92 -34.53
CA LEU A 777 -6.92 7.80 -33.36
C LEU A 777 -7.38 9.17 -32.85
N ALA A 778 -8.68 9.46 -32.89
CA ALA A 778 -9.16 10.77 -32.43
C ALA A 778 -9.12 10.94 -30.90
N PHE A 779 -9.67 9.99 -30.14
CA PHE A 779 -9.71 10.08 -28.68
C PHE A 779 -9.22 8.80 -27.99
N THR A 780 -8.46 8.97 -26.91
CA THR A 780 -8.13 7.87 -25.98
C THR A 780 -8.20 8.33 -24.53
N ALA A 781 -8.72 7.48 -23.66
CA ALA A 781 -8.81 7.73 -22.22
C ALA A 781 -8.54 6.44 -21.45
N PHE A 782 -7.52 6.42 -20.60
CA PHE A 782 -7.09 5.22 -19.87
C PHE A 782 -6.22 5.54 -18.65
N GLN A 783 -6.05 4.58 -17.77
CA GLN A 783 -5.13 4.64 -16.63
C GLN A 783 -3.77 4.02 -16.99
N LYS A 784 -2.72 4.84 -17.03
CA LYS A 784 -1.34 4.39 -17.27
C LYS A 784 -0.68 3.96 -15.96
N LYS A 785 -0.79 4.78 -14.91
CA LYS A 785 -0.13 4.62 -13.61
C LYS A 785 -1.12 4.09 -12.56
N PRO A 786 -0.82 2.98 -11.87
CA PRO A 786 -1.73 2.38 -10.90
C PRO A 786 -1.98 3.25 -9.66
N GLU A 787 -1.05 4.14 -9.32
CA GLU A 787 -1.17 5.10 -8.21
C GLU A 787 -2.17 6.24 -8.49
N PHE A 788 -2.55 6.42 -9.75
CA PHE A 788 -3.65 7.31 -10.15
C PHE A 788 -4.93 6.48 -10.39
N GLY A 789 -5.90 7.06 -11.09
CA GLY A 789 -7.17 6.45 -11.43
C GLY A 789 -7.59 6.79 -12.86
N PRO A 790 -8.85 6.50 -13.22
CA PRO A 790 -9.33 6.68 -14.58
C PRO A 790 -9.44 8.14 -15.02
N SER A 791 -9.26 8.41 -16.32
CA SER A 791 -9.39 9.74 -16.90
C SER A 791 -10.78 9.99 -17.50
N ASN A 792 -11.14 11.26 -17.67
CA ASN A 792 -12.44 11.69 -18.18
C ASN A 792 -12.28 12.74 -19.28
N ILE A 793 -12.94 12.53 -20.41
CA ILE A 793 -13.01 13.49 -21.51
C ILE A 793 -14.47 13.85 -21.76
N THR A 794 -14.77 15.14 -21.88
CA THR A 794 -16.07 15.65 -22.33
C THR A 794 -15.86 16.50 -23.56
N ALA A 795 -16.53 16.19 -24.66
CA ALA A 795 -16.34 16.89 -25.93
C ALA A 795 -17.69 17.23 -26.61
N ILE A 796 -17.84 18.48 -27.02
CA ILE A 796 -18.99 19.01 -27.75
C ILE A 796 -18.54 19.77 -29.01
N ASP A 797 -19.40 19.79 -30.03
CA ASP A 797 -19.12 20.35 -31.37
C ASP A 797 -17.85 19.77 -32.01
N VAL A 798 -17.73 18.43 -32.00
CA VAL A 798 -16.58 17.74 -32.61
C VAL A 798 -16.87 17.35 -34.06
N LYS A 799 -15.97 17.74 -34.96
CA LYS A 799 -15.98 17.34 -36.37
C LYS A 799 -14.77 16.47 -36.67
N MET A 800 -14.99 15.38 -37.38
CA MET A 800 -13.96 14.42 -37.75
C MET A 800 -14.02 14.13 -39.25
N GLU A 801 -12.89 14.27 -39.93
CA GLU A 801 -12.73 13.93 -41.35
C GLU A 801 -11.52 13.00 -41.50
N ASN A 802 -11.69 11.90 -42.24
CA ASN A 802 -10.63 10.90 -42.46
C ASN A 802 -9.95 10.41 -41.17
N VAL A 803 -10.75 10.15 -40.12
CA VAL A 803 -10.27 9.54 -38.87
C VAL A 803 -10.43 8.02 -38.94
N GLU A 804 -9.35 7.26 -38.74
CA GLU A 804 -9.39 5.79 -38.82
C GLU A 804 -10.18 5.19 -37.64
N ILE A 805 -9.85 5.60 -36.41
CA ILE A 805 -10.51 5.15 -35.19
C ILE A 805 -10.95 6.37 -34.37
N LYS A 806 -12.25 6.46 -34.11
CA LYS A 806 -12.83 7.62 -33.42
C LYS A 806 -12.48 7.67 -31.94
N TYR A 807 -12.52 6.54 -31.25
CA TYR A 807 -12.27 6.48 -29.82
C TYR A 807 -11.75 5.11 -29.39
N LEU A 808 -10.89 5.12 -28.37
CA LEU A 808 -10.41 3.93 -27.68
C LEU A 808 -10.34 4.23 -26.17
N VAL A 809 -11.37 3.85 -25.43
CA VAL A 809 -11.57 4.27 -24.03
C VAL A 809 -11.53 3.06 -23.10
N GLU A 810 -10.71 3.07 -22.07
CA GLU A 810 -10.63 1.98 -21.10
C GLU A 810 -11.92 1.86 -20.28
N SER A 811 -12.28 0.64 -19.87
CA SER A 811 -13.52 0.36 -19.13
C SER A 811 -13.73 1.15 -17.83
N THR A 812 -12.65 1.61 -17.19
CA THR A 812 -12.69 2.44 -15.99
C THR A 812 -12.75 3.94 -16.29
N SER A 813 -12.33 4.34 -17.49
CA SER A 813 -12.28 5.73 -17.96
C SER A 813 -13.55 6.11 -18.71
N SER A 814 -13.69 7.40 -19.06
CA SER A 814 -14.88 7.86 -19.77
C SER A 814 -14.60 8.91 -20.84
N LEU A 815 -15.39 8.83 -21.93
CA LEU A 815 -15.54 9.90 -22.90
C LEU A 815 -17.04 10.17 -23.08
N LEU A 816 -17.46 11.41 -22.87
CA LEU A 816 -18.78 11.92 -23.17
C LEU A 816 -18.69 12.79 -24.43
N MET A 817 -19.25 12.31 -25.55
CA MET A 817 -19.22 13.00 -26.84
C MET A 817 -20.63 13.43 -27.22
N GLU A 818 -20.84 14.73 -27.45
CA GLU A 818 -22.16 15.33 -27.74
C GLU A 818 -23.23 14.95 -26.69
N GLY A 819 -22.82 14.87 -25.42
CA GLY A 819 -23.70 14.46 -24.31
C GLY A 819 -23.98 12.96 -24.21
N VAL A 820 -23.39 12.13 -25.07
CA VAL A 820 -23.55 10.66 -25.08
C VAL A 820 -22.26 9.98 -24.64
N LYS A 821 -22.37 9.03 -23.70
CA LYS A 821 -21.20 8.25 -23.24
C LYS A 821 -20.83 7.23 -24.30
N VAL A 822 -19.57 7.23 -24.74
CA VAL A 822 -19.09 6.29 -25.77
C VAL A 822 -18.80 4.90 -25.19
N GLU A 823 -18.72 3.92 -26.09
CA GLU A 823 -18.38 2.54 -25.74
C GLU A 823 -16.92 2.41 -25.26
N THR A 824 -16.70 1.50 -24.30
CA THR A 824 -15.38 1.21 -23.74
C THR A 824 -14.77 -0.06 -24.32
N SER A 825 -13.45 -0.13 -24.35
CA SER A 825 -12.63 -1.25 -24.77
C SER A 825 -11.79 -1.81 -23.62
N GLN A 826 -11.39 -3.06 -23.75
CA GLN A 826 -10.45 -3.72 -22.83
C GLN A 826 -9.01 -3.53 -23.29
N ASN A 827 -8.06 -3.60 -22.35
CA ASN A 827 -6.61 -3.56 -22.60
C ASN A 827 -6.14 -2.34 -23.42
N VAL A 828 -6.74 -1.16 -23.19
CA VAL A 828 -6.39 0.05 -23.95
C VAL A 828 -4.93 0.43 -23.74
N LYS A 829 -4.43 0.37 -22.50
CA LYS A 829 -3.04 0.65 -22.16
C LYS A 829 -2.04 -0.19 -22.98
N ASP A 830 -2.34 -1.47 -23.20
CA ASP A 830 -1.44 -2.41 -23.90
C ASP A 830 -1.32 -2.12 -25.40
N ARG A 831 -2.25 -1.34 -25.97
CA ARG A 831 -2.30 -0.95 -27.39
C ARG A 831 -1.61 0.41 -27.65
N MET A 832 -1.24 1.13 -26.60
CA MET A 832 -0.58 2.43 -26.69
C MET A 832 0.95 2.30 -26.81
N TYR A 833 1.65 3.42 -26.92
CA TYR A 833 3.12 3.52 -26.84
C TYR A 833 3.87 2.73 -27.92
N GLY A 834 3.36 2.77 -29.15
CA GLY A 834 3.98 2.13 -30.32
C GLY A 834 3.67 0.64 -30.45
N ALA A 835 2.74 0.09 -29.64
CA ALA A 835 2.20 -1.25 -29.85
C ALA A 835 1.23 -1.26 -31.06
N GLU A 836 0.21 -0.40 -31.00
CA GLU A 836 -0.73 -0.17 -32.10
C GLU A 836 -0.89 1.33 -32.38
N PHE A 837 -0.91 2.16 -31.34
CA PHE A 837 -1.02 3.62 -31.41
C PHE A 837 0.13 4.32 -30.67
N GLY A 838 0.43 5.53 -31.12
CA GLY A 838 1.42 6.42 -30.52
C GLY A 838 2.87 6.02 -30.86
N ILE A 839 3.82 6.83 -30.41
CA ILE A 839 5.25 6.62 -30.62
C ILE A 839 5.93 6.66 -29.25
N SER A 840 6.96 5.83 -29.02
CA SER A 840 7.70 5.96 -27.76
C SER A 840 8.72 7.10 -27.84
N SER A 841 8.84 7.90 -26.77
CA SER A 841 9.82 9.01 -26.72
C SER A 841 11.27 8.54 -26.89
N ASP A 842 11.57 7.25 -26.65
CA ASP A 842 12.88 6.65 -26.96
C ASP A 842 13.15 6.57 -28.48
N GLU A 843 12.13 6.40 -29.31
CA GLU A 843 12.28 6.37 -30.77
C GLU A 843 12.55 7.73 -31.37
N THR A 844 11.85 8.77 -30.89
CA THR A 844 12.00 10.14 -31.37
C THR A 844 13.36 10.71 -30.98
N ARG A 845 13.85 10.37 -29.77
CA ARG A 845 15.21 10.69 -29.30
C ARG A 845 16.32 10.10 -30.17
N ASN A 846 16.11 8.92 -30.77
CA ASN A 846 17.14 8.20 -31.54
C ASN A 846 17.04 8.35 -33.06
N LYS A 847 16.01 9.01 -33.61
CA LYS A 847 15.74 9.10 -35.06
C LYS A 847 16.70 9.98 -35.87
N GLN A 848 17.74 10.59 -35.28
CA GLN A 848 18.71 11.46 -35.99
C GLN A 848 20.19 11.09 -35.77
N TYR A 849 20.61 9.90 -36.22
CA TYR A 849 22.02 9.63 -36.53
C TYR A 849 22.31 9.42 -38.02
N ASN A 850 21.30 9.46 -38.89
CA ASN A 850 21.46 9.30 -40.33
C ASN A 850 20.65 10.38 -41.07
N ASN A 851 21.22 11.58 -41.19
CA ASN A 851 21.09 12.51 -42.34
C ASN A 851 21.94 13.76 -42.10
#